data_AF-A0A7J4JRT0-F1
#
_entry.id   AF-A0A7J4JRT0-F1
#
_cell.length_a   1.000
_cell.length_b   1.000
_cell.length_c   1.000
_cell.angle_alpha   90.00
_cell.angle_beta   90.00
_cell.angle_gamma   90.00
#
_symmetry.space_group_name_H-M   'P 1'
#
loop_
_entity.id
_entity.type
_entity.pdbx_description
1 polymer ?
#
loop_
_entity_poly.entity_id
_entity_poly.type
_entity_poly.pdbx_seq_one_letter_code
_entity_poly.pdbx_strand_id
1 'polypeptide(L)'
;MDGLQARGQVIVIGASVTGDTPILVKDDQGTRLVEIGKFIDPFYKDGEADEEREVEDVFALGFDGTETRFKSKLFRNSAFKKVGGVFRHKVSEIHEIRYRGGVVKATGNHSVFVRTRQGVVAKPVSELSKGEVLVEIPFKVQKSDGELPLIRSHVFPRLDGYNLSLPVSKAGLLREAYSNAQASATMEEYGQIAVAAGVSLSTVQGWHAETHVPKLLQTQMASSIPSEVTVSQELARLLGYYAAEGYARKEVDFCFGTHETTYHADLTEKMRKVFGAKPDVRVAGSRTNIIYASKLLAWFFSTQCGKGAHNKHVPQWLFEAPREIFTEFLYGYLCGDGCSLEGDKRGYQATSVSRQLILELNWLCRMHGIKSSISTFSAKAGREINGRRIEKATKAWRLLIGGTNDPFAPSEGKRQHIKRPIIQSIRKIQYDGYVYDLCGCDNEAFFGGESPLLLHNTNRPNSIDQALRRPGRFDREVELGVPDRQGRKEILQIHTRSMPLDDGLLFSTEPKIEKIKSGLEERKVMLKDFDIMEKFLKSEEASLDLYSRDGAKKYRLKREGDKVGVYEGGVNLDEIAAITHGYTGADISSLTKEAAMKVLRRILPKIDLEQEFIPTEILDNLRVTREDFFNALREIRPSALREVFIERPNIKWTDIGGLDNVKKELKEAVELPLKSPEVFARMGIRPVKGILLVGLPGTGKTMFAKAVATETEANFISIKGPEVLSKWVGESEKAVRETFRKARMATPCVIFIDEIDSIAPHRGAGDDGNRVTERVVDTLLTEMDGLTGLKNVVVIAATNRPELLDMALLRGGRFDRIIEIPPPEEKTRLEIFRIHSRSMPLGRGLDFEELARKTDGYTGADIENTCREAGMVAIRRGVDVKEVTKADFEEALSVVKPSITKAYVDKIKKFAKGEINSMYR
;
A
#
# COMPACT_ATOMS: atom_id res chain seq x y z
N MET A 1 -30.88 -4.21 -6.39
CA MET A 1 -30.49 -3.71 -7.74
C MET A 1 -29.24 -4.47 -8.12
N ASP A 2 -29.38 -5.30 -9.13
CA ASP A 2 -28.64 -6.57 -9.22
C ASP A 2 -27.80 -6.61 -10.51
N GLY A 3 -26.84 -7.54 -10.59
CA GLY A 3 -26.37 -8.03 -11.89
C GLY A 3 -24.87 -8.01 -12.22
N LEU A 4 -23.98 -7.61 -11.30
CA LEU A 4 -22.51 -7.66 -11.53
C LEU A 4 -21.77 -8.56 -10.53
N GLN A 5 -21.52 -9.80 -10.94
CA GLN A 5 -20.81 -10.81 -10.14
C GLN A 5 -19.28 -10.66 -10.17
N ALA A 6 -18.65 -11.05 -9.06
CA ALA A 6 -17.21 -11.02 -8.90
C ALA A 6 -16.52 -12.30 -9.41
N ARG A 7 -16.01 -12.27 -10.65
CA ARG A 7 -14.77 -12.96 -11.11
C ARG A 7 -14.41 -12.48 -12.52
N GLY A 8 -13.19 -11.97 -12.68
CA GLY A 8 -12.63 -11.51 -13.95
C GLY A 8 -11.23 -10.94 -13.72
N GLN A 9 -10.27 -11.40 -14.50
CA GLN A 9 -8.83 -11.13 -14.52
C GLN A 9 -8.34 -11.38 -15.95
N VAL A 10 -7.12 -10.98 -16.34
CA VAL A 10 -6.06 -10.23 -15.63
C VAL A 10 -5.90 -8.69 -15.98
N ILE A 11 -5.30 -8.10 -17.07
CA ILE A 11 -5.07 -6.61 -17.27
C ILE A 11 -5.45 -5.89 -18.63
N VAL A 12 -5.95 -4.64 -18.55
CA VAL A 12 -5.94 -3.53 -19.58
C VAL A 12 -5.21 -2.32 -18.99
N ILE A 13 -4.55 -1.54 -19.85
CA ILE A 13 -4.02 -0.21 -19.53
C ILE A 13 -4.32 0.72 -20.70
N GLY A 14 -5.25 1.66 -20.50
CA GLY A 14 -5.27 2.90 -21.27
C GLY A 14 -3.97 3.64 -21.01
N ALA A 15 -3.18 3.83 -22.06
CA ALA A 15 -1.95 4.59 -22.02
C ALA A 15 -1.47 4.92 -23.43
N SER A 16 -1.32 6.21 -23.67
CA SER A 16 -0.02 6.82 -23.99
C SER A 16 1.16 6.00 -23.41
N VAL A 17 1.66 5.02 -24.17
CA VAL A 17 2.73 4.08 -23.78
C VAL A 17 4.07 4.36 -24.46
N THR A 18 5.17 3.87 -23.88
CA THR A 18 6.49 3.90 -24.55
C THR A 18 6.54 2.96 -25.76
N GLY A 19 7.30 3.34 -26.79
CA GLY A 19 7.31 2.66 -28.10
C GLY A 19 7.73 1.18 -28.10
N ASP A 20 8.37 0.69 -27.04
CA ASP A 20 8.75 -0.72 -26.84
C ASP A 20 7.58 -1.63 -26.39
N THR A 21 6.38 -1.05 -26.23
CA THR A 21 5.19 -1.75 -25.76
C THR A 21 4.44 -2.43 -26.91
N PRO A 22 4.13 -3.74 -26.82
CA PRO A 22 3.44 -4.48 -27.89
C PRO A 22 1.92 -4.24 -27.86
N ILE A 23 1.34 -3.86 -29.00
CA ILE A 23 -0.10 -3.79 -29.28
C ILE A 23 -0.51 -4.89 -30.27
N LEU A 24 -1.78 -5.32 -30.20
CA LEU A 24 -2.39 -6.19 -31.21
C LEU A 24 -3.26 -5.33 -32.13
N VAL A 25 -2.85 -5.23 -33.40
CA VAL A 25 -3.51 -4.44 -34.45
C VAL A 25 -4.07 -5.40 -35.51
N LYS A 26 -5.21 -5.04 -36.09
CA LYS A 26 -5.77 -5.65 -37.29
C LYS A 26 -5.96 -4.57 -38.34
N ASP A 27 -5.39 -4.80 -39.52
CA ASP A 27 -5.46 -3.92 -40.68
C ASP A 27 -5.77 -4.75 -41.95
N ASP A 28 -5.59 -4.17 -43.14
CA ASP A 28 -5.73 -4.85 -44.44
C ASP A 28 -4.79 -6.05 -44.60
N GLN A 29 -3.64 -6.03 -43.91
CA GLN A 29 -2.65 -7.11 -43.87
C GLN A 29 -2.94 -8.15 -42.77
N GLY A 30 -4.02 -7.98 -42.01
CA GLY A 30 -4.51 -8.94 -41.01
C GLY A 30 -4.07 -8.66 -39.58
N THR A 31 -4.38 -9.59 -38.66
CA THR A 31 -4.11 -9.41 -37.23
C THR A 31 -2.65 -9.71 -36.88
N ARG A 32 -1.93 -8.72 -36.31
CA ARG A 32 -0.49 -8.77 -36.01
C ARG A 32 -0.14 -8.12 -34.66
N LEU A 33 0.84 -8.71 -33.95
CA LEU A 33 1.40 -8.14 -32.71
C LEU A 33 2.63 -7.28 -33.05
N VAL A 34 2.54 -5.97 -32.83
CA VAL A 34 3.57 -4.99 -33.21
C VAL A 34 3.96 -4.10 -32.05
N GLU A 35 5.20 -3.59 -32.03
CA GLU A 35 5.60 -2.55 -31.07
C GLU A 35 5.02 -1.21 -31.51
N ILE A 36 4.30 -0.52 -30.63
CA ILE A 36 3.46 0.64 -30.99
C ILE A 36 4.23 1.76 -31.69
N GLY A 37 5.49 2.03 -31.31
CA GLY A 37 6.32 3.03 -32.00
C GLY A 37 6.51 2.68 -33.48
N LYS A 38 6.81 1.42 -33.80
CA LYS A 38 6.96 0.92 -35.18
C LYS A 38 5.65 0.95 -35.97
N PHE A 39 4.50 1.03 -35.31
CA PHE A 39 3.21 1.20 -35.96
C PHE A 39 2.88 2.67 -36.21
N ILE A 40 3.17 3.56 -35.26
CA ILE A 40 2.75 4.97 -35.32
C ILE A 40 3.80 5.89 -35.97
N ASP A 41 5.09 5.64 -35.79
CA ASP A 41 6.15 6.48 -36.37
C ASP A 41 6.04 6.69 -37.90
N PRO A 42 5.60 5.72 -38.74
CA PRO A 42 5.41 5.93 -40.18
C PRO A 42 4.35 6.98 -40.57
N PHE A 43 3.46 7.39 -39.67
CA PHE A 43 2.41 8.39 -39.93
C PHE A 43 2.90 9.84 -39.75
N TYR A 44 4.16 10.05 -39.38
CA TYR A 44 4.76 11.34 -39.08
C TYR A 44 6.12 11.50 -39.77
N LYS A 45 6.48 12.71 -40.16
CA LYS A 45 7.85 13.00 -40.63
C LYS A 45 8.82 13.11 -39.45
N ASP A 46 10.13 13.13 -39.73
CA ASP A 46 11.15 13.31 -38.70
C ASP A 46 10.92 14.63 -37.92
N GLY A 47 10.77 14.51 -36.60
CA GLY A 47 10.51 15.64 -35.70
C GLY A 47 9.03 16.02 -35.50
N GLU A 48 8.10 15.62 -36.38
CA GLU A 48 6.67 15.91 -36.21
C GLU A 48 6.09 15.18 -34.98
N ALA A 49 5.32 15.87 -34.15
CA ALA A 49 4.66 15.35 -32.96
C ALA A 49 3.48 16.26 -32.56
N ASP A 50 2.73 15.86 -31.54
CA ASP A 50 1.69 16.66 -30.86
C ASP A 50 0.46 17.02 -31.73
N GLU A 51 0.36 16.46 -32.93
CA GLU A 51 -0.83 16.43 -33.80
C GLU A 51 -1.41 15.01 -33.84
N GLU A 52 -2.74 14.86 -33.94
CA GLU A 52 -3.36 13.57 -34.26
C GLU A 52 -3.31 13.33 -35.79
N ARG A 53 -3.10 12.07 -36.20
CA ARG A 53 -3.15 11.64 -37.60
C ARG A 53 -4.29 10.63 -37.76
N GLU A 54 -5.32 10.95 -38.54
CA GLU A 54 -6.42 10.02 -38.81
C GLU A 54 -5.91 8.72 -39.46
N VAL A 55 -6.54 7.59 -39.14
CA VAL A 55 -6.21 6.28 -39.75
C VAL A 55 -7.46 5.57 -40.25
N GLU A 56 -7.44 5.18 -41.52
CA GLU A 56 -8.51 4.38 -42.12
C GLU A 56 -8.30 2.89 -41.87
N ASP A 57 -9.39 2.20 -41.56
CA ASP A 57 -9.53 0.73 -41.41
C ASP A 57 -8.51 -0.02 -40.54
N VAL A 58 -7.82 0.70 -39.65
CA VAL A 58 -7.07 0.15 -38.52
C VAL A 58 -8.03 -0.22 -37.38
N PHE A 59 -7.85 -1.41 -36.81
CA PHE A 59 -8.58 -1.86 -35.62
C PHE A 59 -7.62 -2.32 -34.51
N ALA A 60 -7.92 -1.96 -33.27
CA ALA A 60 -7.22 -2.42 -32.07
C ALA A 60 -8.12 -3.32 -31.20
N LEU A 61 -7.52 -4.18 -30.38
CA LEU A 61 -8.29 -4.99 -29.44
C LEU A 61 -8.78 -4.12 -28.28
N GLY A 62 -10.11 -4.00 -28.11
CA GLY A 62 -10.81 -3.25 -27.06
C GLY A 62 -12.04 -4.01 -26.54
N PHE A 63 -13.13 -3.31 -26.17
CA PHE A 63 -14.36 -3.90 -25.61
C PHE A 63 -15.67 -3.48 -26.27
N ASP A 64 -16.66 -4.38 -26.20
CA ASP A 64 -18.08 -4.02 -26.35
C ASP A 64 -18.66 -3.45 -25.05
N GLY A 65 -19.27 -2.27 -25.13
CA GLY A 65 -20.09 -1.70 -24.06
C GLY A 65 -21.58 -2.04 -24.23
N THR A 66 -22.31 -2.04 -23.12
CA THR A 66 -23.78 -1.96 -23.10
C THR A 66 -24.24 -0.98 -22.03
N GLU A 67 -25.27 -0.19 -22.30
CA GLU A 67 -25.97 0.56 -21.26
C GLU A 67 -26.95 -0.36 -20.51
N THR A 68 -27.11 -0.12 -19.20
CA THR A 68 -28.18 -0.71 -18.40
C THR A 68 -29.34 0.27 -18.24
N ARG A 69 -30.50 -0.22 -17.76
CA ARG A 69 -31.64 0.61 -17.31
C ARG A 69 -31.26 1.66 -16.23
N PHE A 70 -30.05 1.61 -15.67
CA PHE A 70 -29.54 2.54 -14.65
C PHE A 70 -28.36 3.40 -15.17
N LYS A 71 -28.20 3.54 -16.50
CA LYS A 71 -27.15 4.35 -17.17
C LYS A 71 -25.70 4.00 -16.81
N SER A 72 -25.44 2.82 -16.25
CA SER A 72 -24.07 2.34 -16.03
C SER A 72 -23.52 1.71 -17.32
N LYS A 73 -22.45 2.26 -17.92
CA LYS A 73 -21.69 1.59 -18.99
C LYS A 73 -21.13 0.26 -18.46
N LEU A 74 -21.37 -0.83 -19.19
CA LEU A 74 -21.07 -2.19 -18.75
C LEU A 74 -20.34 -2.99 -19.84
N PHE A 75 -19.03 -3.19 -19.63
CA PHE A 75 -18.12 -3.94 -20.50
C PHE A 75 -18.55 -5.42 -20.63
N ARG A 76 -18.60 -5.95 -21.86
CA ARG A 76 -19.12 -7.30 -22.16
C ARG A 76 -18.08 -8.31 -22.65
N ASN A 77 -17.54 -8.11 -23.85
CA ASN A 77 -16.62 -9.01 -24.54
C ASN A 77 -15.41 -8.20 -25.03
N SER A 78 -14.24 -8.83 -25.19
CA SER A 78 -13.16 -8.27 -26.01
C SER A 78 -13.56 -8.30 -27.48
N ALA A 79 -13.44 -7.18 -28.18
CA ALA A 79 -13.77 -7.03 -29.59
C ALA A 79 -12.76 -6.10 -30.27
N PHE A 80 -12.53 -6.29 -31.57
CA PHE A 80 -11.78 -5.32 -32.36
C PHE A 80 -12.60 -4.03 -32.51
N LYS A 81 -11.98 -2.88 -32.26
CA LYS A 81 -12.57 -1.54 -32.38
C LYS A 81 -11.76 -0.71 -33.36
N LYS A 82 -12.45 0.05 -34.22
CA LYS A 82 -11.79 0.93 -35.19
C LYS A 82 -11.03 2.01 -34.43
N VAL A 83 -9.77 2.21 -34.80
CA VAL A 83 -8.95 3.34 -34.39
C VAL A 83 -9.38 4.53 -35.27
N GLY A 84 -9.60 5.70 -34.67
CA GLY A 84 -9.92 6.92 -35.41
C GLY A 84 -8.65 7.66 -35.87
N GLY A 85 -7.65 7.69 -35.01
CA GLY A 85 -6.36 8.31 -35.29
C GLY A 85 -5.23 7.73 -34.45
N VAL A 86 -4.00 8.05 -34.81
CA VAL A 86 -2.79 7.74 -34.06
C VAL A 86 -2.15 9.03 -33.53
N PHE A 87 -1.65 9.00 -32.30
CA PHE A 87 -1.04 10.15 -31.65
C PHE A 87 0.37 9.83 -31.15
N ARG A 88 1.34 10.72 -31.39
CA ARG A 88 2.64 10.68 -30.70
C ARG A 88 3.00 12.05 -30.14
N HIS A 89 3.42 12.09 -28.89
CA HIS A 89 3.90 13.30 -28.21
C HIS A 89 5.27 13.05 -27.57
N LYS A 90 6.09 14.10 -27.43
CA LYS A 90 7.42 13.98 -26.81
C LYS A 90 7.34 14.30 -25.31
N VAL A 91 7.89 13.45 -24.46
CA VAL A 91 7.88 13.67 -23.00
C VAL A 91 9.26 13.52 -22.35
N SER A 92 9.47 14.32 -21.30
CA SER A 92 10.65 14.30 -20.43
C SER A 92 10.53 13.30 -19.26
N GLU A 93 9.33 12.76 -19.02
CA GLU A 93 9.02 11.92 -17.87
C GLU A 93 7.95 10.86 -18.17
N ILE A 94 8.14 9.67 -17.58
CA ILE A 94 7.19 8.55 -17.63
C ILE A 94 7.08 7.88 -16.25
N HIS A 95 6.00 7.14 -16.03
CA HIS A 95 5.76 6.36 -14.82
C HIS A 95 5.84 4.87 -15.13
N GLU A 96 6.84 4.17 -14.58
CA GLU A 96 6.92 2.70 -14.62
C GLU A 96 5.93 2.11 -13.61
N ILE A 97 4.86 1.49 -14.11
CA ILE A 97 3.82 0.83 -13.33
C ILE A 97 4.12 -0.67 -13.29
N ARG A 98 4.48 -1.19 -12.10
CA ARG A 98 4.72 -2.63 -11.87
C ARG A 98 3.54 -3.27 -11.16
N TYR A 99 3.01 -4.39 -11.66
CA TYR A 99 1.81 -5.08 -11.12
C TYR A 99 1.96 -6.62 -11.06
N ARG A 100 1.08 -7.44 -11.68
CA ARG A 100 1.20 -8.93 -11.76
C ARG A 100 1.06 -9.58 -13.19
N GLY A 101 1.98 -9.30 -14.14
CA GLY A 101 2.18 -9.94 -15.47
C GLY A 101 3.03 -9.27 -16.61
N GLY A 102 4.25 -8.71 -16.43
CA GLY A 102 5.13 -8.04 -17.48
C GLY A 102 6.05 -6.85 -17.01
N VAL A 103 6.08 -5.67 -17.67
CA VAL A 103 6.21 -4.26 -17.10
C VAL A 103 5.48 -3.28 -18.03
N VAL A 104 4.81 -2.22 -17.52
CA VAL A 104 4.28 -1.11 -18.37
C VAL A 104 4.80 0.25 -17.91
N LYS A 105 4.92 1.18 -18.87
CA LYS A 105 5.31 2.58 -18.68
C LYS A 105 4.31 3.48 -19.39
N ALA A 106 3.85 4.54 -18.73
CA ALA A 106 2.86 5.49 -19.26
C ALA A 106 3.12 6.92 -18.78
N THR A 107 2.54 7.93 -19.43
CA THR A 107 2.57 9.32 -18.97
C THR A 107 1.64 9.56 -17.78
N GLY A 108 1.93 10.55 -16.94
CA GLY A 108 1.23 10.74 -15.66
C GLY A 108 -0.23 11.19 -15.79
N ASN A 109 -0.54 11.96 -16.84
CA ASN A 109 -1.87 12.53 -17.12
C ASN A 109 -2.84 11.52 -17.76
N HIS A 110 -2.35 10.50 -18.46
CA HIS A 110 -3.21 9.52 -19.13
C HIS A 110 -3.92 8.61 -18.10
N SER A 111 -5.14 8.16 -18.40
CA SER A 111 -5.98 7.37 -17.49
C SER A 111 -5.92 5.86 -17.74
N VAL A 112 -5.81 5.07 -16.66
CA VAL A 112 -5.94 3.60 -16.70
C VAL A 112 -7.20 3.12 -15.99
N PHE A 113 -7.76 1.99 -16.44
CA PHE A 113 -8.90 1.35 -15.80
C PHE A 113 -8.54 0.63 -14.49
N VAL A 114 -9.07 1.12 -13.38
CA VAL A 114 -8.95 0.54 -12.04
C VAL A 114 -10.28 -0.08 -11.58
N ARG A 115 -10.23 -1.26 -10.98
CA ARG A 115 -11.38 -1.97 -10.40
C ARG A 115 -11.64 -1.54 -8.97
N THR A 116 -12.69 -0.75 -8.76
CA THR A 116 -13.15 -0.30 -7.44
C THR A 116 -14.19 -1.27 -6.84
N ARG A 117 -14.79 -0.91 -5.69
CA ARG A 117 -15.96 -1.62 -5.16
C ARG A 117 -17.27 -1.27 -5.89
N GLN A 118 -17.30 -0.19 -6.67
CA GLN A 118 -18.49 0.32 -7.36
C GLN A 118 -18.50 -0.02 -8.87
N GLY A 119 -17.34 -0.28 -9.47
CA GLY A 119 -17.25 -0.65 -10.89
C GLY A 119 -15.81 -0.72 -11.40
N VAL A 120 -15.67 -0.53 -12.71
CA VAL A 120 -14.41 -0.17 -13.36
C VAL A 120 -14.43 1.34 -13.55
N VAL A 121 -13.34 2.02 -13.20
CA VAL A 121 -13.24 3.49 -13.22
C VAL A 121 -11.89 3.86 -13.84
N ALA A 122 -11.89 4.79 -14.80
CA ALA A 122 -10.66 5.36 -15.36
C ALA A 122 -10.00 6.30 -14.34
N LYS A 123 -8.67 6.24 -14.18
CA LYS A 123 -7.92 7.03 -13.20
C LYS A 123 -6.55 7.43 -13.74
N PRO A 124 -6.10 8.70 -13.61
CA PRO A 124 -4.79 9.14 -14.06
C PRO A 124 -3.64 8.32 -13.46
N VAL A 125 -2.62 8.03 -14.27
CA VAL A 125 -1.44 7.26 -13.88
C VAL A 125 -0.66 7.92 -12.73
N SER A 126 -0.65 9.26 -12.64
CA SER A 126 -0.07 10.01 -11.52
C SER A 126 -0.84 9.85 -10.21
N GLU A 127 -2.13 9.55 -10.26
CA GLU A 127 -2.97 9.30 -9.09
C GLU A 127 -3.00 7.82 -8.67
N LEU A 128 -2.40 6.92 -9.44
CA LEU A 128 -2.35 5.51 -9.10
C LEU A 128 -1.62 5.29 -7.76
N SER A 129 -2.07 4.27 -7.05
CA SER A 129 -1.55 3.90 -5.74
C SER A 129 -1.23 2.41 -5.68
N LYS A 130 -0.19 2.09 -4.90
CA LYS A 130 0.19 0.71 -4.59
C LYS A 130 -0.97 0.00 -3.89
N GLY A 131 -1.51 -1.05 -4.51
CA GLY A 131 -2.69 -1.78 -4.02
C GLY A 131 -3.90 -1.72 -4.96
N GLU A 132 -3.97 -0.75 -5.87
CA GLU A 132 -5.03 -0.69 -6.88
C GLU A 132 -4.93 -1.83 -7.90
N VAL A 133 -6.06 -2.17 -8.54
CA VAL A 133 -6.24 -3.38 -9.37
C VAL A 133 -6.63 -3.00 -10.79
N LEU A 134 -5.81 -3.36 -11.78
CA LEU A 134 -6.07 -3.13 -13.21
C LEU A 134 -7.00 -4.22 -13.82
N VAL A 135 -7.42 -4.11 -15.10
CA VAL A 135 -8.65 -4.82 -15.60
C VAL A 135 -8.57 -5.44 -17.01
N GLU A 136 -8.36 -6.75 -17.20
CA GLU A 136 -8.47 -7.43 -18.54
C GLU A 136 -9.90 -7.52 -19.08
N ILE A 137 -9.95 -8.10 -20.28
CA ILE A 137 -10.97 -9.01 -20.78
C ILE A 137 -11.89 -9.52 -19.65
N PRO A 138 -13.15 -9.02 -19.60
CA PRO A 138 -14.08 -9.45 -18.58
C PRO A 138 -14.45 -10.92 -18.76
N PHE A 139 -14.41 -11.67 -17.66
CA PHE A 139 -15.28 -12.85 -17.51
C PHE A 139 -16.63 -12.38 -16.99
N LYS A 140 -17.73 -12.97 -17.46
CA LYS A 140 -18.98 -13.02 -16.69
C LYS A 140 -19.31 -14.45 -16.27
N VAL A 141 -19.05 -14.76 -15.01
CA VAL A 141 -19.68 -15.91 -14.34
C VAL A 141 -21.00 -15.44 -13.76
N GLN A 142 -22.10 -15.74 -14.44
CA GLN A 142 -23.44 -15.66 -13.86
C GLN A 142 -23.84 -17.04 -13.32
N LYS A 143 -24.73 -17.08 -12.32
CA LYS A 143 -25.29 -18.33 -11.80
C LYS A 143 -26.82 -18.29 -11.91
N SER A 144 -27.35 -19.19 -12.71
CA SER A 144 -28.76 -19.59 -12.79
C SER A 144 -28.76 -21.06 -13.20
N ASP A 145 -29.34 -21.89 -12.34
CA ASP A 145 -29.82 -23.25 -12.57
C ASP A 145 -28.91 -24.26 -13.30
N GLY A 146 -28.40 -25.24 -12.55
CA GLY A 146 -27.80 -26.47 -13.07
C GLY A 146 -26.38 -26.35 -13.63
N GLU A 147 -26.17 -25.51 -14.65
CA GLU A 147 -25.00 -25.60 -15.53
C GLU A 147 -23.70 -25.03 -14.93
N LEU A 148 -22.56 -25.57 -15.42
CA LEU A 148 -21.23 -25.09 -15.07
C LEU A 148 -20.97 -23.72 -15.74
N PRO A 149 -20.46 -22.70 -15.02
CA PRO A 149 -20.25 -21.39 -15.62
C PRO A 149 -19.21 -21.41 -16.73
N LEU A 150 -19.67 -21.34 -17.99
CA LEU A 150 -18.79 -21.32 -19.14
C LEU A 150 -18.03 -19.99 -19.24
N ILE A 151 -16.73 -20.11 -19.44
CA ILE A 151 -15.84 -18.98 -19.70
C ILE A 151 -16.08 -18.52 -21.15
N ARG A 152 -16.34 -17.24 -21.36
CA ARG A 152 -16.21 -16.63 -22.70
C ARG A 152 -14.84 -15.97 -22.78
N SER A 153 -13.98 -16.57 -23.60
CA SER A 153 -12.75 -16.01 -24.13
C SER A 153 -13.06 -14.82 -25.05
N HIS A 154 -12.05 -14.34 -25.79
CA HIS A 154 -12.32 -13.65 -27.05
C HIS A 154 -13.29 -14.49 -27.91
N VAL A 155 -14.22 -13.82 -28.61
CA VAL A 155 -15.21 -14.49 -29.47
C VAL A 155 -14.58 -14.66 -30.85
N PHE A 156 -13.76 -15.69 -30.98
CA PHE A 156 -13.17 -16.06 -32.26
C PHE A 156 -14.27 -16.42 -33.26
N PRO A 157 -14.22 -15.91 -34.50
CA PRO A 157 -15.09 -16.38 -35.57
C PRO A 157 -14.83 -17.88 -35.84
N ARG A 158 -15.83 -18.58 -36.39
CA ARG A 158 -15.54 -19.88 -36.99
C ARG A 158 -14.83 -19.67 -38.32
N LEU A 159 -13.63 -20.22 -38.45
CA LEU A 159 -12.87 -20.24 -39.71
C LEU A 159 -13.36 -21.35 -40.66
N ASP A 160 -14.67 -21.65 -40.65
CA ASP A 160 -15.30 -22.71 -41.43
C ASP A 160 -15.14 -22.38 -42.93
N GLY A 161 -14.16 -23.03 -43.60
CA GLY A 161 -13.84 -22.79 -45.01
C GLY A 161 -12.81 -21.68 -45.28
N TYR A 162 -12.06 -21.21 -44.28
CA TYR A 162 -10.99 -20.22 -44.51
C TYR A 162 -9.81 -20.85 -45.27
N ASN A 163 -9.64 -20.48 -46.53
CA ASN A 163 -8.60 -21.01 -47.42
C ASN A 163 -7.36 -20.10 -47.48
N LEU A 164 -6.18 -20.68 -47.28
CA LEU A 164 -4.90 -20.04 -47.54
C LEU A 164 -4.45 -20.37 -48.96
N SER A 165 -4.23 -19.34 -49.79
CA SER A 165 -3.71 -19.54 -51.14
C SER A 165 -2.21 -19.86 -51.14
N LEU A 166 -1.83 -20.78 -52.03
CA LEU A 166 -0.45 -20.99 -52.45
C LEU A 166 -0.27 -20.31 -53.82
N PRO A 167 0.95 -19.88 -54.20
CA PRO A 167 1.20 -19.14 -55.44
C PRO A 167 1.16 -20.05 -56.70
N VAL A 168 0.33 -21.08 -56.69
CA VAL A 168 0.03 -21.99 -57.82
C VAL A 168 -0.80 -21.29 -58.89
N SER A 169 -1.61 -20.28 -58.53
CA SER A 169 -2.29 -19.41 -59.51
C SER A 169 -1.30 -18.71 -60.45
N LYS A 170 -0.15 -18.25 -59.91
CA LYS A 170 0.96 -17.75 -60.74
C LYS A 170 1.58 -18.83 -61.63
N ALA A 171 1.47 -20.12 -61.32
CA ALA A 171 1.93 -21.17 -62.25
C ALA A 171 1.02 -21.29 -63.49
N GLY A 172 -0.29 -21.07 -63.32
CA GLY A 172 -1.25 -20.95 -64.43
C GLY A 172 -0.96 -19.70 -65.27
N LEU A 173 -0.96 -18.52 -64.64
CA LEU A 173 -0.65 -17.25 -65.30
C LEU A 173 0.74 -17.25 -65.96
N LEU A 174 1.77 -17.87 -65.38
CA LEU A 174 3.08 -18.02 -66.01
C LEU A 174 3.09 -19.02 -67.18
N ARG A 175 2.21 -20.03 -67.20
CA ARG A 175 2.08 -20.96 -68.33
C ARG A 175 1.37 -20.27 -69.51
N GLU A 176 0.30 -19.54 -69.22
CA GLU A 176 -0.45 -18.73 -70.18
C GLU A 176 0.39 -17.58 -70.72
N ALA A 177 1.04 -16.79 -69.85
CA ALA A 177 1.96 -15.73 -70.23
C ALA A 177 3.20 -16.24 -71.00
N TYR A 178 3.70 -17.45 -70.71
CA TYR A 178 4.77 -18.08 -71.52
C TYR A 178 4.26 -18.46 -72.92
N SER A 179 3.07 -19.08 -73.00
CA SER A 179 2.43 -19.41 -74.28
C SER A 179 2.15 -18.17 -75.13
N ASN A 180 1.67 -17.10 -74.49
CA ASN A 180 1.41 -15.81 -75.14
C ASN A 180 2.73 -15.13 -75.54
N ALA A 181 3.78 -15.21 -74.70
CA ALA A 181 5.10 -14.69 -75.06
C ALA A 181 5.71 -15.39 -76.29
N GLN A 182 5.49 -16.70 -76.47
CA GLN A 182 5.90 -17.42 -77.69
C GLN A 182 5.00 -17.13 -78.90
N ALA A 183 3.78 -16.63 -78.71
CA ALA A 183 2.85 -16.29 -79.79
C ALA A 183 2.88 -14.80 -80.22
N SER A 184 3.23 -13.88 -79.32
CA SER A 184 3.29 -12.43 -79.58
C SER A 184 4.53 -12.01 -80.37
N ALA A 185 4.37 -10.95 -81.15
CA ALA A 185 5.36 -10.51 -82.15
C ALA A 185 5.91 -9.09 -81.91
N THR A 186 5.40 -8.36 -80.91
CA THR A 186 5.75 -6.95 -80.66
C THR A 186 6.23 -6.69 -79.22
N MET A 187 7.05 -5.65 -79.07
CA MET A 187 7.56 -5.21 -77.76
C MET A 187 6.46 -4.69 -76.82
N GLU A 188 5.35 -4.18 -77.35
CA GLU A 188 4.24 -3.65 -76.56
C GLU A 188 3.43 -4.79 -75.93
N GLU A 189 3.18 -5.87 -76.68
CA GLU A 189 2.62 -7.12 -76.14
C GLU A 189 3.52 -7.71 -75.05
N TYR A 190 4.85 -7.75 -75.23
CA TYR A 190 5.76 -8.21 -74.18
C TYR A 190 5.70 -7.32 -72.92
N GLY A 191 5.44 -6.02 -73.07
CA GLY A 191 5.17 -5.11 -71.96
C GLY A 191 3.91 -5.50 -71.19
N GLN A 192 2.80 -5.73 -71.91
CA GLN A 192 1.52 -6.15 -71.32
C GLN A 192 1.63 -7.53 -70.64
N ILE A 193 2.31 -8.49 -71.27
CA ILE A 193 2.58 -9.83 -70.72
C ILE A 193 3.48 -9.76 -69.48
N ALA A 194 4.51 -8.91 -69.47
CA ALA A 194 5.40 -8.71 -68.33
C ALA A 194 4.63 -8.16 -67.12
N VAL A 195 3.76 -7.17 -67.33
CA VAL A 195 2.88 -6.61 -66.31
C VAL A 195 1.89 -7.66 -65.80
N ALA A 196 1.19 -8.37 -66.69
CA ALA A 196 0.18 -9.37 -66.33
C ALA A 196 0.75 -10.57 -65.55
N ALA A 197 1.95 -11.05 -65.91
CA ALA A 197 2.63 -12.12 -65.16
C ALA A 197 3.35 -11.60 -63.88
N GLY A 198 3.63 -10.29 -63.81
CA GLY A 198 4.44 -9.68 -62.77
C GLY A 198 5.90 -10.13 -62.84
N VAL A 199 6.53 -10.00 -64.02
CA VAL A 199 7.94 -10.30 -64.30
C VAL A 199 8.60 -9.12 -65.04
N SER A 200 9.93 -9.12 -65.20
CA SER A 200 10.59 -8.07 -66.00
C SER A 200 10.39 -8.29 -67.50
N LEU A 201 10.42 -7.20 -68.28
CA LEU A 201 10.36 -7.22 -69.74
C LEU A 201 11.43 -8.15 -70.36
N SER A 202 12.65 -8.09 -69.83
CA SER A 202 13.77 -8.97 -70.24
C SER A 202 13.53 -10.45 -69.95
N THR A 203 12.68 -10.77 -68.97
CA THR A 203 12.27 -12.16 -68.69
C THR A 203 11.33 -12.67 -69.77
N VAL A 204 10.38 -11.84 -70.25
CA VAL A 204 9.44 -12.19 -71.33
C VAL A 204 10.16 -12.30 -72.69
N GLN A 205 11.07 -11.36 -73.00
CA GLN A 205 11.96 -11.48 -74.16
C GLN A 205 12.78 -12.78 -74.11
N GLY A 206 13.27 -13.16 -72.92
CA GLY A 206 13.99 -14.42 -72.69
C GLY A 206 13.14 -15.69 -72.88
N TRP A 207 11.82 -15.60 -72.72
CA TRP A 207 10.86 -16.69 -73.01
C TRP A 207 10.60 -16.83 -74.51
N HIS A 208 10.38 -15.72 -75.22
CA HIS A 208 10.18 -15.73 -76.67
C HIS A 208 11.44 -16.24 -77.41
N ALA A 209 12.63 -15.80 -77.00
CA ALA A 209 13.91 -16.24 -77.55
C ALA A 209 14.38 -17.63 -77.03
N GLU A 210 13.52 -18.38 -76.33
CA GLU A 210 13.73 -19.72 -75.72
C GLU A 210 14.92 -19.85 -74.72
N THR A 211 15.72 -18.80 -74.53
CA THR A 211 16.86 -18.78 -73.60
C THR A 211 16.50 -19.05 -72.14
N HIS A 212 15.24 -18.79 -71.75
CA HIS A 212 14.75 -18.91 -70.39
C HIS A 212 13.38 -19.62 -70.36
N VAL A 213 13.28 -20.72 -69.60
CA VAL A 213 11.99 -21.37 -69.29
C VAL A 213 11.62 -21.11 -67.82
N PRO A 214 10.36 -20.74 -67.49
CA PRO A 214 9.92 -20.56 -66.12
C PRO A 214 10.14 -21.81 -65.25
N LYS A 215 10.98 -21.69 -64.22
CA LYS A 215 11.40 -22.81 -63.36
C LYS A 215 10.27 -23.50 -62.58
N LEU A 216 9.06 -22.94 -62.54
CA LEU A 216 7.86 -23.64 -62.02
C LEU A 216 7.35 -24.71 -63.00
N LEU A 217 7.47 -24.48 -64.31
CA LEU A 217 6.98 -25.41 -65.36
C LEU A 217 7.86 -26.65 -65.49
N GLN A 218 9.12 -26.58 -65.05
CA GLN A 218 10.08 -27.70 -65.07
C GLN A 218 9.90 -28.67 -63.89
N THR A 219 9.21 -28.29 -62.82
CA THR A 219 9.00 -29.14 -61.63
C THR A 219 7.74 -29.99 -61.72
N GLN A 220 7.89 -31.29 -61.96
CA GLN A 220 6.77 -32.26 -61.99
C GLN A 220 5.89 -32.27 -60.72
N MET A 221 6.41 -31.87 -59.55
CA MET A 221 5.61 -31.77 -58.32
C MET A 221 4.55 -30.66 -58.34
N ALA A 222 4.62 -29.68 -59.25
CA ALA A 222 3.74 -28.51 -59.26
C ALA A 222 2.26 -28.84 -59.52
N SER A 223 1.94 -30.04 -60.04
CA SER A 223 0.56 -30.52 -60.25
C SER A 223 -0.03 -31.28 -59.05
N SER A 224 0.75 -31.56 -58.00
CA SER A 224 0.34 -32.40 -56.86
C SER A 224 0.06 -31.65 -55.56
N ILE A 225 0.47 -30.38 -55.48
CA ILE A 225 0.25 -29.51 -54.33
C ILE A 225 -0.98 -28.64 -54.65
N PRO A 226 -1.99 -28.57 -53.77
CA PRO A 226 -3.20 -27.80 -54.03
C PRO A 226 -2.92 -26.29 -54.11
N SER A 227 -3.72 -25.56 -54.89
CA SER A 227 -3.64 -24.11 -55.04
C SER A 227 -4.14 -23.35 -53.81
N GLU A 228 -5.00 -23.97 -53.02
CA GLU A 228 -5.54 -23.46 -51.77
C GLU A 228 -5.53 -24.57 -50.71
N VAL A 229 -5.27 -24.21 -49.46
CA VAL A 229 -5.33 -25.13 -48.32
C VAL A 229 -6.26 -24.54 -47.27
N THR A 230 -7.35 -25.23 -46.99
CA THR A 230 -8.28 -24.87 -45.90
C THR A 230 -7.58 -24.99 -44.54
N VAL A 231 -7.79 -24.01 -43.66
CA VAL A 231 -7.26 -24.04 -42.30
C VAL A 231 -7.88 -25.20 -41.52
N SER A 232 -7.03 -26.09 -41.00
CA SER A 232 -7.42 -27.28 -40.23
C SER A 232 -6.54 -27.48 -38.99
N GLN A 233 -6.96 -28.39 -38.12
CA GLN A 233 -6.18 -28.83 -36.95
C GLN A 233 -4.84 -29.46 -37.36
N GLU A 234 -4.81 -30.25 -38.44
CA GLU A 234 -3.58 -30.81 -39.00
C GLU A 234 -2.63 -29.71 -39.49
N LEU A 235 -3.13 -28.72 -40.23
CA LEU A 235 -2.32 -27.61 -40.70
C LEU A 235 -1.72 -26.80 -39.55
N ALA A 236 -2.52 -26.49 -38.53
CA ALA A 236 -2.06 -25.77 -37.35
C ALA A 236 -0.91 -26.50 -36.63
N ARG A 237 -1.02 -27.83 -36.48
CA ARG A 237 0.03 -28.66 -35.90
C ARG A 237 1.30 -28.74 -36.73
N LEU A 238 1.18 -28.83 -38.07
CA LEU A 238 2.33 -28.74 -38.98
C LEU A 238 3.06 -27.39 -38.85
N LEU A 239 2.32 -26.29 -38.73
CA LEU A 239 2.87 -24.96 -38.54
C LEU A 239 3.50 -24.79 -37.15
N GLY A 240 2.95 -25.44 -36.11
CA GLY A 240 3.56 -25.54 -34.77
C GLY A 240 4.92 -26.26 -34.81
N TYR A 241 4.99 -27.43 -35.45
CA TYR A 241 6.26 -28.14 -35.67
C TYR A 241 7.26 -27.29 -36.47
N TYR A 242 6.79 -26.58 -37.51
CA TYR A 242 7.66 -25.69 -38.27
C TYR A 242 8.13 -24.49 -37.43
N ALA A 243 7.31 -23.94 -36.54
CA ALA A 243 7.69 -22.83 -35.66
C ALA A 243 8.81 -23.20 -34.69
N ALA A 244 8.86 -24.46 -34.24
CA ALA A 244 9.94 -25.01 -33.40
C ALA A 244 11.21 -25.33 -34.21
N GLU A 245 11.23 -26.47 -34.92
CA GLU A 245 12.45 -27.04 -35.55
C GLU A 245 12.41 -27.03 -37.10
N GLY A 246 11.45 -26.29 -37.69
CA GLY A 246 11.34 -26.14 -39.14
C GLY A 246 12.19 -25.01 -39.74
N TYR A 247 12.77 -25.23 -40.91
CA TYR A 247 13.63 -24.28 -41.59
C TYR A 247 13.41 -24.27 -43.10
N ALA A 248 13.23 -23.08 -43.68
CA ALA A 248 12.93 -22.89 -45.11
C ALA A 248 14.07 -22.20 -45.87
N ARG A 249 14.53 -22.81 -46.97
CA ARG A 249 15.49 -22.20 -47.93
C ARG A 249 15.02 -22.29 -49.38
N LYS A 250 15.32 -23.42 -50.04
CA LYS A 250 14.81 -23.82 -51.38
C LYS A 250 13.77 -24.95 -51.26
N GLU A 251 13.70 -25.51 -50.05
CA GLU A 251 12.95 -26.66 -49.58
C GLU A 251 12.54 -26.35 -48.12
N VAL A 252 11.60 -27.12 -47.57
CA VAL A 252 11.33 -27.13 -46.12
C VAL A 252 12.11 -28.29 -45.51
N ASP A 253 12.84 -28.05 -44.44
CA ASP A 253 13.50 -29.08 -43.62
C ASP A 253 12.94 -29.01 -42.20
N PHE A 254 12.75 -30.16 -41.55
CA PHE A 254 12.36 -30.28 -40.14
C PHE A 254 13.40 -31.15 -39.42
N CYS A 255 14.06 -30.59 -38.41
CA CYS A 255 15.24 -31.18 -37.77
C CYS A 255 14.91 -31.75 -36.38
N PHE A 256 14.52 -33.02 -36.32
CA PHE A 256 14.16 -33.71 -35.07
C PHE A 256 15.29 -34.59 -34.53
N GLY A 257 15.16 -35.02 -33.27
CA GLY A 257 16.01 -36.05 -32.66
C GLY A 257 15.67 -37.45 -33.18
N THR A 258 16.70 -38.28 -33.40
CA THR A 258 16.53 -39.67 -33.88
C THR A 258 15.62 -40.56 -33.04
N HIS A 259 15.36 -40.19 -31.79
CA HIS A 259 14.47 -40.90 -30.85
C HIS A 259 12.99 -40.44 -30.95
N GLU A 260 12.69 -39.36 -31.68
CA GLU A 260 11.37 -38.71 -31.75
C GLU A 260 10.50 -39.30 -32.89
N THR A 261 10.56 -40.62 -33.05
CA THR A 261 9.99 -41.34 -34.20
C THR A 261 8.47 -41.19 -34.33
N THR A 262 7.77 -40.92 -33.24
CA THR A 262 6.34 -40.60 -33.20
C THR A 262 6.03 -39.27 -33.89
N TYR A 263 6.83 -38.22 -33.65
CA TYR A 263 6.66 -36.91 -34.29
C TYR A 263 7.06 -36.95 -35.77
N HIS A 264 8.06 -37.76 -36.14
CA HIS A 264 8.40 -38.00 -37.56
C HIS A 264 7.20 -38.57 -38.34
N ALA A 265 6.50 -39.55 -37.75
CA ALA A 265 5.34 -40.19 -38.37
C ALA A 265 4.14 -39.21 -38.46
N ASP A 266 3.83 -38.50 -37.38
CA ASP A 266 2.74 -37.52 -37.31
C ASP A 266 2.91 -36.36 -38.32
N LEU A 267 4.13 -35.81 -38.42
CA LEU A 267 4.47 -34.82 -39.45
C LEU A 267 4.27 -35.39 -40.85
N THR A 268 4.80 -36.58 -41.12
CA THR A 268 4.74 -37.20 -42.45
C THR A 268 3.31 -37.51 -42.88
N GLU A 269 2.47 -38.00 -41.96
CA GLU A 269 1.06 -38.27 -42.24
C GLU A 269 0.27 -36.99 -42.51
N LYS A 270 0.44 -35.95 -41.67
CA LYS A 270 -0.25 -34.67 -41.83
C LYS A 270 0.21 -33.93 -43.10
N MET A 271 1.50 -33.92 -43.43
CA MET A 271 2.02 -33.35 -44.69
C MET A 271 1.44 -34.06 -45.93
N ARG A 272 1.31 -35.39 -45.88
CA ARG A 272 0.65 -36.17 -46.95
C ARG A 272 -0.84 -35.84 -47.05
N LYS A 273 -1.56 -35.70 -45.92
CA LYS A 273 -3.00 -35.34 -45.88
C LYS A 273 -3.29 -33.93 -46.40
N VAL A 274 -2.47 -32.95 -46.00
CA VAL A 274 -2.74 -31.52 -46.26
C VAL A 274 -2.17 -31.06 -47.62
N PHE A 275 -1.00 -31.55 -48.04
CA PHE A 275 -0.30 -31.07 -49.24
C PHE A 275 -0.01 -32.14 -50.29
N GLY A 276 -0.43 -33.40 -50.09
CA GLY A 276 -0.07 -34.53 -50.96
C GLY A 276 1.42 -34.90 -50.98
N ALA A 277 2.25 -34.20 -50.19
CA ALA A 277 3.69 -34.21 -50.33
C ALA A 277 4.36 -35.40 -49.62
N LYS A 278 5.41 -35.95 -50.24
CA LYS A 278 6.30 -36.97 -49.66
C LYS A 278 7.65 -36.35 -49.26
N PRO A 279 8.23 -36.72 -48.11
CA PRO A 279 9.57 -36.27 -47.73
C PRO A 279 10.68 -37.11 -48.35
N ASP A 280 11.86 -36.51 -48.46
CA ASP A 280 13.16 -37.17 -48.40
C ASP A 280 13.63 -37.14 -46.93
N VAL A 281 14.08 -38.27 -46.38
CA VAL A 281 14.41 -38.40 -44.95
C VAL A 281 15.88 -38.76 -44.80
N ARG A 282 16.65 -37.86 -44.17
CA ARG A 282 18.10 -38.01 -44.02
C ARG A 282 18.47 -38.07 -42.54
N VAL A 283 19.10 -39.18 -42.13
CA VAL A 283 19.59 -39.37 -40.76
C VAL A 283 21.06 -38.98 -40.68
N ALA A 284 21.41 -38.12 -39.73
CA ALA A 284 22.75 -37.57 -39.54
C ALA A 284 23.14 -37.59 -38.05
N GLY A 285 23.79 -38.67 -37.63
CA GLY A 285 24.16 -38.87 -36.22
C GLY A 285 22.93 -39.00 -35.34
N SER A 286 22.75 -38.08 -34.39
CA SER A 286 21.59 -38.06 -33.49
C SER A 286 20.37 -37.31 -34.02
N ARG A 287 20.39 -36.80 -35.26
CA ARG A 287 19.30 -36.02 -35.88
C ARG A 287 18.70 -36.68 -37.11
N THR A 288 17.42 -36.42 -37.34
CA THR A 288 16.68 -36.78 -38.54
C THR A 288 16.15 -35.51 -39.19
N ASN A 289 16.58 -35.24 -40.42
CA ASN A 289 16.13 -34.14 -41.25
C ASN A 289 15.04 -34.67 -42.19
N ILE A 290 13.83 -34.10 -42.11
CA ILE A 290 12.68 -34.47 -42.95
C ILE A 290 12.47 -33.36 -43.98
N ILE A 291 12.92 -33.61 -45.21
CA ILE A 291 13.10 -32.60 -46.25
C ILE A 291 11.99 -32.70 -47.30
N TYR A 292 11.26 -31.61 -47.53
CA TYR A 292 10.28 -31.47 -48.60
C TYR A 292 10.83 -30.52 -49.67
N ALA A 293 11.29 -31.10 -50.79
CA ALA A 293 11.99 -30.43 -51.88
C ALA A 293 11.09 -29.52 -52.78
N SER A 294 10.16 -28.77 -52.17
CA SER A 294 9.24 -27.85 -52.84
C SER A 294 9.49 -26.40 -52.41
N LYS A 295 9.77 -25.54 -53.39
CA LYS A 295 9.84 -24.08 -53.20
C LYS A 295 8.50 -23.47 -52.81
N LEU A 296 7.38 -24.07 -53.22
CA LEU A 296 6.03 -23.60 -52.90
C LEU A 296 5.73 -23.82 -51.41
N LEU A 297 6.12 -24.98 -50.87
CA LEU A 297 6.02 -25.25 -49.43
C LEU A 297 7.05 -24.41 -48.66
N ALA A 298 8.28 -24.27 -49.15
CA ALA A 298 9.31 -23.43 -48.54
C ALA A 298 8.85 -21.97 -48.42
N TRP A 299 8.22 -21.43 -49.46
CA TRP A 299 7.56 -20.14 -49.43
C TRP A 299 6.45 -20.13 -48.38
N PHE A 300 5.45 -21.01 -48.50
CA PHE A 300 4.27 -21.06 -47.64
C PHE A 300 4.63 -21.09 -46.15
N PHE A 301 5.43 -22.05 -45.70
CA PHE A 301 5.85 -22.14 -44.29
C PHE A 301 6.65 -20.91 -43.84
N SER A 302 7.49 -20.34 -44.70
CA SER A 302 8.25 -19.12 -44.38
C SER A 302 7.40 -17.83 -44.32
N THR A 303 6.31 -17.76 -45.09
CA THR A 303 5.32 -16.67 -45.05
C THR A 303 4.45 -16.79 -43.80
N GLN A 304 4.05 -18.00 -43.41
CA GLN A 304 3.13 -18.23 -42.30
C GLN A 304 3.78 -18.10 -40.91
N CYS A 305 5.02 -18.59 -40.70
CA CYS A 305 5.68 -18.54 -39.38
C CYS A 305 7.11 -17.96 -39.41
N GLY A 306 7.47 -17.25 -40.48
CA GLY A 306 8.78 -16.60 -40.61
C GLY A 306 9.96 -17.52 -40.95
N LYS A 307 11.14 -16.92 -41.07
CA LYS A 307 12.35 -17.56 -41.62
C LYS A 307 13.58 -17.37 -40.73
N GLY A 308 14.05 -18.47 -40.14
CA GLY A 308 15.19 -18.48 -39.21
C GLY A 308 14.77 -18.18 -37.76
N ALA A 309 15.50 -18.74 -36.79
CA ALA A 309 15.04 -18.88 -35.40
C ALA A 309 14.72 -17.56 -34.67
N HIS A 310 15.39 -16.45 -35.00
CA HIS A 310 15.11 -15.13 -34.40
C HIS A 310 13.86 -14.46 -34.99
N ASN A 311 13.50 -14.80 -36.23
CA ASN A 311 12.41 -14.19 -36.99
C ASN A 311 11.18 -15.11 -37.07
N LYS A 312 11.10 -16.11 -36.19
CA LYS A 312 9.90 -16.93 -36.02
C LYS A 312 8.79 -16.09 -35.39
N HIS A 313 7.59 -16.24 -35.91
CA HIS A 313 6.34 -15.67 -35.40
C HIS A 313 5.20 -16.69 -35.59
N VAL A 314 4.05 -16.40 -34.99
CA VAL A 314 2.81 -17.16 -35.18
C VAL A 314 2.10 -16.70 -36.47
N PRO A 315 1.32 -17.56 -37.17
CA PRO A 315 0.47 -17.10 -38.27
C PRO A 315 -0.60 -16.09 -37.81
N GLN A 316 -0.78 -15.02 -38.59
CA GLN A 316 -1.70 -13.92 -38.27
C GLN A 316 -3.15 -14.38 -38.04
N TRP A 317 -3.64 -15.29 -38.88
CA TRP A 317 -4.99 -15.84 -38.76
C TRP A 317 -5.21 -16.67 -37.48
N LEU A 318 -4.15 -17.09 -36.78
CA LEU A 318 -4.29 -17.83 -35.52
C LEU A 318 -4.80 -16.93 -34.38
N PHE A 319 -4.68 -15.61 -34.51
CA PHE A 319 -5.34 -14.65 -33.60
C PHE A 319 -6.86 -14.56 -33.80
N GLU A 320 -7.39 -15.13 -34.87
CA GLU A 320 -8.83 -15.22 -35.18
C GLU A 320 -9.33 -16.68 -35.18
N ALA A 321 -8.47 -17.65 -34.89
CA ALA A 321 -8.81 -19.07 -34.91
C ALA A 321 -9.47 -19.53 -33.60
N PRO A 322 -10.44 -20.47 -33.66
CA PRO A 322 -11.04 -21.06 -32.46
C PRO A 322 -10.03 -21.93 -31.68
N ARG A 323 -10.32 -22.17 -30.39
CA ARG A 323 -9.35 -22.74 -29.43
C ARG A 323 -8.74 -24.05 -29.90
N GLU A 324 -9.53 -24.91 -30.53
CA GLU A 324 -9.15 -26.25 -31.00
C GLU A 324 -7.95 -26.19 -31.96
N ILE A 325 -7.96 -25.20 -32.85
CA ILE A 325 -6.90 -24.97 -33.85
C ILE A 325 -5.66 -24.38 -33.18
N PHE A 326 -5.83 -23.43 -32.26
CA PHE A 326 -4.72 -22.92 -31.46
C PHE A 326 -4.06 -24.00 -30.58
N THR A 327 -4.85 -24.90 -29.97
CA THR A 327 -4.29 -25.97 -29.14
C THR A 327 -3.45 -26.96 -29.95
N GLU A 328 -3.81 -27.28 -31.19
CA GLU A 328 -3.00 -28.14 -32.05
C GLU A 328 -1.71 -27.44 -32.54
N PHE A 329 -1.72 -26.12 -32.78
CA PHE A 329 -0.49 -25.35 -33.01
C PHE A 329 0.43 -25.37 -31.78
N LEU A 330 -0.13 -25.09 -30.60
CA LEU A 330 0.60 -25.11 -29.32
C LEU A 330 1.15 -26.52 -28.99
N TYR A 331 0.39 -27.57 -29.34
CA TYR A 331 0.84 -28.97 -29.23
C TYR A 331 2.06 -29.22 -30.12
N GLY A 332 1.98 -28.91 -31.42
CA GLY A 332 3.09 -29.08 -32.36
C GLY A 332 4.33 -28.29 -31.94
N TYR A 333 4.16 -27.06 -31.43
CA TYR A 333 5.27 -26.26 -30.94
C TYR A 333 5.92 -26.84 -29.67
N LEU A 334 5.12 -27.27 -28.68
CA LEU A 334 5.63 -27.86 -27.44
C LEU A 334 6.35 -29.20 -27.68
N CYS A 335 5.79 -30.07 -28.51
CA CYS A 335 6.45 -31.31 -28.92
C CYS A 335 7.76 -31.03 -29.67
N GLY A 336 7.78 -30.04 -30.57
CA GLY A 336 8.96 -29.65 -31.33
C GLY A 336 10.10 -29.03 -30.50
N ASP A 337 9.79 -28.35 -29.38
CA ASP A 337 10.81 -27.87 -28.41
C ASP A 337 11.23 -28.96 -27.40
N GLY A 338 10.81 -30.22 -27.61
CA GLY A 338 11.13 -31.35 -26.73
C GLY A 338 10.43 -31.34 -25.37
N CYS A 339 9.32 -30.60 -25.22
CA CYS A 339 8.56 -30.59 -23.97
C CYS A 339 7.73 -31.87 -23.85
N SER A 340 8.13 -32.77 -22.95
CA SER A 340 7.31 -33.93 -22.60
C SER A 340 5.91 -33.48 -22.15
N LEU A 341 4.88 -34.13 -22.71
CA LEU A 341 3.49 -33.92 -22.35
C LEU A 341 2.97 -34.95 -21.33
N GLU A 342 3.80 -35.94 -20.97
CA GLU A 342 3.41 -37.03 -20.06
C GLU A 342 3.58 -36.65 -18.58
N GLY A 343 2.46 -36.34 -17.92
CA GLY A 343 2.29 -36.52 -16.47
C GLY A 343 3.07 -35.63 -15.49
N ASP A 344 4.05 -34.81 -15.93
CA ASP A 344 4.86 -34.01 -15.00
C ASP A 344 4.04 -32.86 -14.36
N LYS A 345 3.85 -32.96 -13.04
CA LYS A 345 3.19 -31.97 -12.18
C LYS A 345 3.85 -30.57 -12.23
N ARG A 346 5.05 -30.45 -12.80
CA ARG A 346 5.76 -29.17 -13.03
C ARG A 346 5.14 -28.31 -14.13
N GLY A 347 4.50 -28.91 -15.14
CA GLY A 347 3.86 -28.22 -16.26
C GLY A 347 4.79 -27.81 -17.40
N TYR A 348 4.17 -27.37 -18.49
CA TYR A 348 4.78 -27.18 -19.81
C TYR A 348 5.69 -25.95 -19.85
N GLN A 349 6.81 -26.08 -20.57
CA GLN A 349 7.76 -25.01 -20.83
C GLN A 349 8.15 -25.04 -22.30
N ALA A 350 8.21 -23.87 -22.94
CA ALA A 350 8.66 -23.75 -24.33
C ALA A 350 9.67 -22.60 -24.44
N THR A 351 10.79 -22.81 -25.11
CA THR A 351 11.90 -21.86 -25.24
C THR A 351 11.98 -21.32 -26.67
N SER A 352 12.46 -20.09 -26.85
CA SER A 352 12.84 -19.57 -28.16
C SER A 352 13.90 -18.47 -28.07
N VAL A 353 14.62 -18.27 -29.18
CA VAL A 353 15.46 -17.10 -29.42
C VAL A 353 14.72 -15.99 -30.20
N SER A 354 13.47 -16.23 -30.61
CA SER A 354 12.53 -15.18 -31.01
C SER A 354 11.80 -14.64 -29.77
N ARG A 355 11.92 -13.33 -29.52
CA ARG A 355 11.08 -12.63 -28.53
C ARG A 355 9.63 -12.56 -29.01
N GLN A 356 9.43 -12.39 -30.31
CA GLN A 356 8.12 -12.21 -30.93
C GLN A 356 7.25 -13.46 -30.74
N LEU A 357 7.75 -14.64 -31.14
CA LEU A 357 7.04 -15.92 -31.02
C LEU A 357 6.55 -16.19 -29.58
N ILE A 358 7.40 -15.95 -28.57
CA ILE A 358 7.07 -16.20 -27.16
C ILE A 358 6.10 -15.13 -26.61
N LEU A 359 6.12 -13.90 -27.12
CA LEU A 359 5.09 -12.90 -26.82
C LEU A 359 3.74 -13.28 -27.43
N GLU A 360 3.70 -13.61 -28.72
CA GLU A 360 2.49 -13.99 -29.47
C GLU A 360 1.84 -15.24 -28.88
N LEU A 361 2.61 -16.30 -28.62
CA LEU A 361 2.13 -17.50 -27.92
C LEU A 361 1.57 -17.18 -26.53
N ASN A 362 2.20 -16.26 -25.79
CA ASN A 362 1.72 -15.83 -24.49
C ASN A 362 0.40 -15.05 -24.61
N TRP A 363 0.26 -14.16 -25.59
CA TRP A 363 -0.96 -13.41 -25.89
C TRP A 363 -2.12 -14.34 -26.27
N LEU A 364 -1.90 -15.26 -27.22
CA LEU A 364 -2.89 -16.25 -27.63
C LEU A 364 -3.32 -17.14 -26.46
N CYS A 365 -2.37 -17.64 -25.66
CA CYS A 365 -2.69 -18.33 -24.42
C CYS A 365 -3.66 -17.52 -23.54
N ARG A 366 -3.42 -16.20 -23.36
CA ARG A 366 -4.33 -15.35 -22.58
C ARG A 366 -5.69 -15.14 -23.25
N MET A 367 -5.74 -14.90 -24.56
CA MET A 367 -7.00 -14.76 -25.31
C MET A 367 -7.88 -16.01 -25.21
N HIS A 368 -7.27 -17.21 -25.20
CA HIS A 368 -7.95 -18.49 -24.97
C HIS A 368 -8.11 -18.90 -23.48
N GLY A 369 -7.72 -18.04 -22.52
CA GLY A 369 -7.89 -18.28 -21.07
C GLY A 369 -6.87 -19.21 -20.40
N ILE A 370 -5.79 -19.58 -21.10
CA ILE A 370 -4.68 -20.42 -20.62
C ILE A 370 -3.66 -19.56 -19.85
N LYS A 371 -3.23 -20.01 -18.66
CA LYS A 371 -2.26 -19.26 -17.83
C LYS A 371 -0.81 -19.47 -18.28
N SER A 372 -0.41 -18.69 -19.26
CA SER A 372 0.98 -18.44 -19.64
C SER A 372 1.68 -17.40 -18.74
N SER A 373 3.01 -17.49 -18.67
CA SER A 373 3.92 -16.44 -18.21
C SER A 373 5.23 -16.53 -18.99
N ILE A 374 6.00 -15.44 -19.05
CA ILE A 374 7.29 -15.38 -19.77
C ILE A 374 8.42 -15.21 -18.75
N SER A 375 9.49 -15.98 -18.94
CA SER A 375 10.77 -15.78 -18.28
C SER A 375 11.87 -15.52 -19.33
N THR A 376 13.01 -14.95 -18.90
CA THR A 376 14.17 -14.77 -19.79
C THR A 376 15.42 -15.30 -19.13
N PHE A 377 16.33 -15.86 -19.93
CA PHE A 377 17.65 -16.30 -19.47
C PHE A 377 18.70 -15.96 -20.52
N SER A 378 19.97 -15.97 -20.10
CA SER A 378 21.11 -15.84 -21.01
C SER A 378 22.02 -17.06 -20.86
N ALA A 379 22.27 -17.74 -21.97
CA ALA A 379 23.28 -18.78 -22.05
C ALA A 379 24.64 -18.12 -22.28
N LYS A 380 25.59 -18.35 -21.36
CA LYS A 380 26.97 -17.86 -21.51
C LYS A 380 27.66 -18.58 -22.68
N ALA A 381 28.51 -17.84 -23.40
CA ALA A 381 29.41 -18.42 -24.40
C ALA A 381 30.31 -19.49 -23.77
N GLY A 382 30.74 -20.47 -24.56
CA GLY A 382 31.55 -21.61 -24.16
C GLY A 382 30.78 -22.76 -23.49
N ARG A 383 29.54 -22.55 -23.01
CA ARG A 383 28.71 -23.58 -22.37
C ARG A 383 28.20 -24.59 -23.41
N GLU A 384 28.24 -25.88 -23.07
CA GLU A 384 27.51 -26.90 -23.81
C GLU A 384 26.08 -27.07 -23.29
N ILE A 385 25.14 -27.24 -24.22
CA ILE A 385 23.78 -27.71 -23.98
C ILE A 385 23.46 -28.73 -25.08
N ASN A 386 23.02 -29.94 -24.71
CA ASN A 386 22.67 -31.04 -25.61
C ASN A 386 23.73 -31.31 -26.72
N GLY A 387 25.02 -31.31 -26.34
CA GLY A 387 26.14 -31.54 -27.26
C GLY A 387 26.39 -30.43 -28.30
N ARG A 388 25.80 -29.24 -28.12
CA ARG A 388 26.14 -28.03 -28.88
C ARG A 388 26.87 -27.05 -27.96
N ARG A 389 28.10 -26.69 -28.30
CA ARG A 389 28.87 -25.62 -27.65
C ARG A 389 28.37 -24.26 -28.15
N ILE A 390 27.94 -23.40 -27.23
CA ILE A 390 27.36 -22.09 -27.54
C ILE A 390 28.50 -21.07 -27.77
N GLU A 391 28.74 -20.66 -29.02
CA GLU A 391 29.88 -19.81 -29.37
C GLU A 391 29.76 -18.35 -28.89
N LYS A 392 28.52 -17.82 -28.83
CA LYS A 392 28.23 -16.43 -28.45
C LYS A 392 27.14 -16.40 -27.40
N ALA A 393 27.18 -15.43 -26.48
CA ALA A 393 26.20 -15.36 -25.40
C ALA A 393 24.79 -15.03 -25.94
N THR A 394 23.86 -15.97 -25.84
CA THR A 394 22.51 -15.86 -26.42
C THR A 394 21.49 -15.56 -25.33
N LYS A 395 20.65 -14.54 -25.55
CA LYS A 395 19.45 -14.28 -24.74
C LYS A 395 18.28 -15.08 -25.32
N ALA A 396 17.56 -15.78 -24.46
CA ALA A 396 16.40 -16.57 -24.84
C ALA A 396 15.20 -16.24 -23.94
N TRP A 397 14.01 -16.44 -24.49
CA TRP A 397 12.72 -16.28 -23.82
C TRP A 397 12.10 -17.65 -23.62
N ARG A 398 11.39 -17.83 -22.51
CA ARG A 398 10.71 -19.09 -22.20
C ARG A 398 9.29 -18.84 -21.73
N LEU A 399 8.34 -19.41 -22.46
CA LEU A 399 6.94 -19.57 -22.08
C LEU A 399 6.85 -20.62 -20.96
N LEU A 400 6.10 -20.30 -19.91
CA LEU A 400 5.87 -21.16 -18.75
C LEU A 400 4.36 -21.31 -18.50
N ILE A 401 3.85 -22.53 -18.55
CA ILE A 401 2.45 -22.89 -18.28
C ILE A 401 2.43 -23.87 -17.10
N GLY A 402 2.16 -23.36 -15.89
CA GLY A 402 2.24 -24.18 -14.67
C GLY A 402 1.23 -25.33 -14.65
N GLY A 403 1.64 -26.51 -14.20
CA GLY A 403 0.96 -27.81 -14.35
C GLY A 403 -0.46 -27.96 -13.77
N THR A 404 -1.02 -26.93 -13.14
CA THR A 404 -2.45 -26.88 -12.79
C THR A 404 -3.33 -26.31 -13.91
N ASN A 405 -2.76 -25.88 -15.03
CA ASN A 405 -3.42 -25.22 -16.15
C ASN A 405 -3.07 -25.94 -17.46
N ASP A 406 -3.53 -27.17 -17.60
CA ASP A 406 -3.40 -27.98 -18.81
C ASP A 406 -4.10 -27.28 -20.02
N PRO A 407 -3.39 -26.93 -21.10
CA PRO A 407 -3.98 -26.34 -22.31
C PRO A 407 -4.89 -27.30 -23.09
N PHE A 408 -4.66 -28.60 -22.97
CA PHE A 408 -5.26 -29.66 -23.78
C PHE A 408 -6.44 -30.33 -23.09
N ALA A 409 -6.56 -30.19 -21.76
CA ALA A 409 -7.73 -30.63 -21.02
C ALA A 409 -9.03 -29.96 -21.53
N PRO A 410 -10.15 -30.72 -21.60
CA PRO A 410 -11.46 -30.17 -21.93
C PRO A 410 -11.86 -29.07 -20.93
N SER A 411 -12.63 -28.09 -21.41
CA SER A 411 -12.88 -26.79 -20.75
C SER A 411 -13.72 -26.84 -19.46
N GLU A 412 -14.12 -28.01 -18.99
CA GLU A 412 -15.15 -28.14 -17.94
C GLU A 412 -14.64 -27.92 -16.51
N GLY A 413 -15.41 -27.16 -15.74
CA GLY A 413 -15.57 -27.28 -14.28
C GLY A 413 -14.40 -26.85 -13.38
N LYS A 414 -13.14 -26.94 -13.80
CA LYS A 414 -11.96 -26.66 -12.94
C LYS A 414 -11.93 -25.18 -12.53
N ARG A 415 -12.33 -24.90 -11.28
CA ARG A 415 -12.27 -23.58 -10.62
C ARG A 415 -10.83 -23.06 -10.54
N GLN A 416 -10.38 -22.41 -11.60
CA GLN A 416 -9.07 -21.78 -11.64
C GLN A 416 -8.97 -20.64 -10.62
N HIS A 417 -8.12 -20.81 -9.60
CA HIS A 417 -7.67 -19.68 -8.79
C HIS A 417 -6.68 -18.84 -9.61
N ILE A 418 -7.10 -17.63 -9.97
CA ILE A 418 -6.31 -16.66 -10.75
C ILE A 418 -5.77 -15.59 -9.79
N LYS A 419 -4.55 -15.08 -10.02
CA LYS A 419 -3.93 -14.01 -9.22
C LYS A 419 -4.32 -12.64 -9.81
N ARG A 420 -4.73 -11.66 -8.98
CA ARG A 420 -5.16 -10.31 -9.46
C ARG A 420 -3.98 -9.38 -9.79
N PRO A 421 -4.12 -8.47 -10.79
CA PRO A 421 -3.10 -7.47 -11.17
C PRO A 421 -3.06 -6.27 -10.21
N ILE A 422 -2.48 -6.50 -9.03
CA ILE A 422 -2.31 -5.47 -8.02
C ILE A 422 -1.04 -4.68 -8.30
N ILE A 423 -1.12 -3.34 -8.31
CA ILE A 423 0.04 -2.45 -8.47
C ILE A 423 0.97 -2.58 -7.26
N GLN A 424 2.25 -2.82 -7.52
CA GLN A 424 3.32 -3.01 -6.54
C GLN A 424 4.10 -1.74 -6.21
N SER A 425 4.34 -0.95 -7.24
CA SER A 425 5.19 0.24 -7.23
C SER A 425 4.94 1.00 -8.51
N ILE A 426 4.84 2.32 -8.38
CA ILE A 426 4.92 3.27 -9.48
C ILE A 426 6.23 4.01 -9.27
N ARG A 427 7.02 4.19 -10.34
CA ARG A 427 8.28 4.93 -10.28
C ARG A 427 8.32 5.94 -11.40
N LYS A 428 8.46 7.23 -11.07
CA LYS A 428 8.71 8.28 -12.04
C LYS A 428 10.15 8.15 -12.56
N ILE A 429 10.31 8.15 -13.87
CA ILE A 429 11.58 7.94 -14.59
C ILE A 429 11.74 9.08 -15.58
N GLN A 430 12.92 9.70 -15.60
CA GLN A 430 13.30 10.66 -16.63
C GLN A 430 13.53 9.91 -17.94
N TYR A 431 12.90 10.40 -19.02
CA TYR A 431 12.86 9.77 -20.33
C TYR A 431 13.04 10.87 -21.38
N ASP A 432 13.66 10.56 -22.51
CA ASP A 432 13.77 11.49 -23.64
C ASP A 432 13.38 10.72 -24.89
N GLY A 433 12.14 10.92 -25.34
CA GLY A 433 11.58 10.16 -26.46
C GLY A 433 10.07 10.34 -26.57
N TYR A 434 9.51 9.65 -27.58
CA TYR A 434 8.08 9.70 -27.85
C TYR A 434 7.28 8.70 -27.00
N VAL A 435 6.04 9.08 -26.76
CA VAL A 435 4.98 8.27 -26.15
C VAL A 435 3.78 8.29 -27.09
N TYR A 436 3.10 7.15 -27.18
CA TYR A 436 2.29 6.74 -28.32
C TYR A 436 0.88 6.30 -27.90
N ASP A 437 -0.14 6.71 -28.65
CA ASP A 437 -1.55 6.50 -28.30
C ASP A 437 -2.44 6.15 -29.52
N LEU A 438 -3.61 5.55 -29.27
CA LEU A 438 -4.59 5.13 -30.29
C LEU A 438 -5.94 5.80 -30.07
N CYS A 439 -6.16 6.92 -30.75
CA CYS A 439 -7.35 7.74 -30.65
C CYS A 439 -8.60 7.09 -31.27
N GLY A 440 -9.80 7.55 -30.86
CA GLY A 440 -11.09 7.02 -31.31
C GLY A 440 -11.48 5.64 -30.76
N CYS A 441 -10.54 4.91 -30.11
CA CYS A 441 -10.83 3.65 -29.45
C CYS A 441 -11.40 3.87 -28.03
N ASP A 442 -12.73 4.03 -27.97
CA ASP A 442 -13.60 4.22 -26.79
C ASP A 442 -13.39 3.23 -25.59
N ASN A 443 -12.56 2.20 -25.78
CA ASN A 443 -12.22 1.15 -24.82
C ASN A 443 -10.76 0.72 -25.06
N GLU A 444 -9.82 1.23 -24.28
CA GLU A 444 -8.37 1.23 -24.57
C GLU A 444 -7.66 -0.14 -24.43
N ALA A 445 -6.39 -0.22 -24.84
CA ALA A 445 -5.68 -1.45 -25.21
C ALA A 445 -4.97 -2.25 -24.08
N PHE A 446 -4.43 -3.43 -24.44
CA PHE A 446 -3.98 -4.49 -23.51
C PHE A 446 -2.46 -4.57 -23.30
N PHE A 447 -1.99 -4.54 -22.05
CA PHE A 447 -0.56 -4.57 -21.68
C PHE A 447 -0.29 -5.28 -20.31
N GLY A 448 0.96 -5.70 -19.99
CA GLY A 448 1.27 -6.51 -18.77
C GLY A 448 2.48 -6.06 -17.91
N GLY A 449 2.47 -6.24 -16.55
CA GLY A 449 3.46 -5.74 -15.55
C GLY A 449 3.76 -6.62 -14.30
N GLU A 450 4.96 -7.13 -13.92
CA GLU A 450 5.19 -8.49 -13.29
C GLU A 450 5.34 -8.73 -11.75
N SER A 451 4.78 -9.88 -11.28
CA SER A 451 4.89 -10.68 -10.02
C SER A 451 5.14 -10.01 -8.64
N PRO A 452 4.15 -9.99 -7.72
CA PRO A 452 4.20 -9.29 -6.43
C PRO A 452 4.25 -10.16 -5.15
N LEU A 453 4.81 -9.54 -4.11
CA LEU A 453 4.51 -9.78 -2.69
C LEU A 453 3.17 -9.15 -2.30
N LEU A 454 2.42 -9.76 -1.37
CA LEU A 454 1.16 -9.24 -0.84
C LEU A 454 1.37 -8.61 0.55
N LEU A 455 0.85 -7.40 0.75
CA LEU A 455 0.83 -6.69 2.03
C LEU A 455 -0.58 -6.11 2.26
N HIS A 456 -0.99 -5.95 3.52
CA HIS A 456 -2.26 -5.34 3.90
C HIS A 456 -2.13 -4.68 5.27
N ASN A 457 -2.86 -3.58 5.48
CA ASN A 457 -2.92 -2.81 6.70
C ASN A 457 -4.38 -2.67 7.18
N THR A 458 -4.56 -2.58 8.50
CA THR A 458 -5.84 -2.27 9.14
C THR A 458 -5.58 -1.45 10.41
N ASN A 459 -6.50 -0.56 10.76
CA ASN A 459 -6.53 0.09 12.07
C ASN A 459 -7.19 -0.78 13.16
N ARG A 460 -7.85 -1.87 12.76
CA ARG A 460 -8.57 -2.82 13.63
C ARG A 460 -8.15 -4.23 13.24
N PRO A 461 -7.12 -4.82 13.88
CA PRO A 461 -6.65 -6.17 13.56
C PRO A 461 -7.76 -7.22 13.57
N ASN A 462 -8.72 -7.08 14.50
CA ASN A 462 -9.81 -8.03 14.71
C ASN A 462 -10.98 -7.87 13.72
N SER A 463 -10.92 -6.91 12.77
CA SER A 463 -11.88 -6.83 11.65
C SER A 463 -11.41 -7.53 10.38
N ILE A 464 -10.19 -8.09 10.37
CA ILE A 464 -9.74 -8.99 9.31
C ILE A 464 -10.35 -10.37 9.55
N ASP A 465 -11.03 -10.91 8.54
CA ASP A 465 -11.56 -12.27 8.53
C ASP A 465 -10.47 -13.27 8.97
N GLN A 466 -10.77 -14.09 9.99
CA GLN A 466 -9.83 -15.07 10.54
C GLN A 466 -9.35 -16.07 9.47
N ALA A 467 -10.12 -16.30 8.41
CA ALA A 467 -9.69 -17.09 7.26
C ALA A 467 -8.57 -16.42 6.45
N LEU A 468 -8.41 -15.09 6.45
CA LEU A 468 -7.30 -14.38 5.79
C LEU A 468 -5.98 -14.49 6.56
N ARG A 469 -6.02 -14.68 7.89
CA ARG A 469 -4.84 -14.94 8.74
C ARG A 469 -4.35 -16.40 8.70
N ARG A 470 -5.02 -17.28 7.94
CA ARG A 470 -4.58 -18.69 7.80
C ARG A 470 -3.38 -18.78 6.84
N PRO A 471 -2.38 -19.64 7.12
CA PRO A 471 -1.21 -19.81 6.26
C PRO A 471 -1.52 -20.04 4.77
N GLY A 472 -0.66 -19.50 3.91
CA GLY A 472 -0.83 -19.37 2.46
C GLY A 472 -1.60 -18.09 2.04
N ARG A 473 -1.68 -17.06 2.89
CA ARG A 473 -2.47 -15.83 2.66
C ARG A 473 -1.78 -14.57 3.19
N PHE A 474 -1.89 -14.28 4.49
CA PHE A 474 -1.13 -13.26 5.20
C PHE A 474 -0.27 -13.95 6.25
N ASP A 475 0.87 -14.47 5.81
CA ASP A 475 1.71 -15.39 6.60
C ASP A 475 2.65 -14.65 7.57
N ARG A 476 2.62 -13.32 7.56
CA ARG A 476 3.29 -12.42 8.50
C ARG A 476 2.41 -11.22 8.77
N GLU A 477 2.24 -10.90 10.04
CA GLU A 477 1.64 -9.64 10.51
C GLU A 477 2.78 -8.70 10.96
N VAL A 478 2.63 -7.41 10.71
CA VAL A 478 3.56 -6.36 11.15
C VAL A 478 2.73 -5.22 11.71
N GLU A 479 2.88 -4.94 13.00
CA GLU A 479 2.19 -3.85 13.67
C GLU A 479 3.00 -2.55 13.57
N LEU A 480 2.34 -1.45 13.20
CA LEU A 480 2.93 -0.12 13.12
C LEU A 480 2.45 0.69 14.32
N GLY A 481 3.32 0.85 15.31
CA GLY A 481 3.03 1.59 16.54
C GLY A 481 2.99 3.12 16.35
N VAL A 482 2.65 3.83 17.42
CA VAL A 482 2.80 5.29 17.50
C VAL A 482 4.31 5.62 17.58
N PRO A 483 4.81 6.60 16.82
CA PRO A 483 6.23 6.95 16.86
C PRO A 483 6.68 7.46 18.25
N ASP A 484 7.82 6.97 18.70
CA ASP A 484 8.50 7.47 19.90
C ASP A 484 9.10 8.86 19.70
N ARG A 485 9.81 9.40 20.70
CA ARG A 485 10.40 10.75 20.60
C ARG A 485 11.38 10.89 19.41
N GLN A 486 12.15 9.85 19.09
CA GLN A 486 13.12 9.88 18.00
C GLN A 486 12.43 9.73 16.64
N GLY A 487 11.49 8.79 16.51
CA GLY A 487 10.68 8.65 15.29
C GLY A 487 9.85 9.91 15.00
N ARG A 488 9.34 10.60 16.02
CA ARG A 488 8.65 11.90 15.83
C ARG A 488 9.59 13.00 15.34
N LYS A 489 10.83 13.04 15.83
CA LYS A 489 11.88 13.95 15.34
C LYS A 489 12.20 13.69 13.86
N GLU A 490 12.35 12.42 13.48
CA GLU A 490 12.62 12.03 12.08
C GLU A 490 11.45 12.40 11.15
N ILE A 491 10.21 12.19 11.58
CA ILE A 491 9.01 12.61 10.82
C ILE A 491 8.94 14.16 10.71
N LEU A 492 9.26 14.89 11.79
CA LEU A 492 9.38 16.35 11.75
C LEU A 492 10.46 16.80 10.77
N GLN A 493 11.64 16.18 10.77
CA GLN A 493 12.74 16.47 9.83
C GLN A 493 12.33 16.20 8.38
N ILE A 494 11.60 15.12 8.10
CA ILE A 494 11.07 14.81 6.76
C ILE A 494 10.10 15.89 6.29
N HIS A 495 9.15 16.31 7.13
CA HIS A 495 8.15 17.31 6.74
C HIS A 495 8.66 18.76 6.74
N THR A 496 9.73 19.07 7.48
CA THR A 496 10.37 20.40 7.48
C THR A 496 11.52 20.52 6.47
N ARG A 497 11.93 19.43 5.79
CA ARG A 497 13.04 19.43 4.81
C ARG A 497 12.92 20.47 3.69
N SER A 498 11.71 20.80 3.27
CA SER A 498 11.41 21.79 2.23
C SER A 498 10.74 23.05 2.80
N MET A 499 10.79 23.25 4.11
CA MET A 499 10.24 24.40 4.81
C MET A 499 11.38 25.37 5.16
N PRO A 500 11.27 26.67 4.86
CA PRO A 500 12.19 27.67 5.37
C PRO A 500 11.97 27.86 6.88
N LEU A 501 12.60 27.01 7.68
CA LEU A 501 12.64 27.17 9.13
C LEU A 501 13.50 28.38 9.50
N ASP A 502 13.09 29.11 10.53
CA ASP A 502 13.98 30.08 11.15
C ASP A 502 15.11 29.38 11.92
N ASP A 503 16.33 29.57 11.42
CA ASP A 503 17.58 29.14 12.07
C ASP A 503 17.86 29.92 13.36
N GLY A 504 17.23 31.09 13.55
CA GLY A 504 17.42 31.98 14.69
C GLY A 504 18.72 32.79 14.61
N LEU A 505 19.35 32.92 13.45
CA LEU A 505 20.58 33.70 13.26
C LEU A 505 20.33 35.18 13.60
N LEU A 506 20.93 35.65 14.69
CA LEU A 506 20.94 37.07 15.05
C LEU A 506 21.86 37.84 14.10
N PHE A 507 23.12 37.43 14.00
CA PHE A 507 24.12 38.02 13.12
C PHE A 507 25.29 37.06 12.87
N SER A 508 26.01 37.30 11.78
CA SER A 508 27.25 36.59 11.42
C SER A 508 28.39 37.60 11.27
N THR A 509 29.55 37.30 11.84
CA THR A 509 30.70 38.23 11.89
C THR A 509 32.03 37.46 11.85
N GLU A 510 33.16 38.17 11.78
CA GLU A 510 34.50 37.58 11.89
C GLU A 510 34.70 36.88 13.25
N PRO A 511 35.58 35.86 13.35
CA PRO A 511 35.92 35.17 14.59
C PRO A 511 36.78 36.05 15.55
N LYS A 512 36.32 37.25 15.88
CA LYS A 512 36.98 38.23 16.76
C LYS A 512 36.05 38.61 17.92
N ILE A 513 36.54 38.49 19.14
CA ILE A 513 35.79 38.76 20.38
C ILE A 513 35.12 40.14 20.35
N GLU A 514 35.85 41.16 19.92
CA GLU A 514 35.39 42.56 19.89
C GLU A 514 34.17 42.76 18.97
N LYS A 515 34.19 42.17 17.76
CA LYS A 515 33.06 42.26 16.83
C LYS A 515 31.84 41.45 17.29
N ILE A 516 32.06 40.33 17.98
CA ILE A 516 30.98 39.54 18.60
C ILE A 516 30.37 40.31 19.80
N LYS A 517 31.19 41.00 20.61
CA LYS A 517 30.72 41.87 21.70
C LYS A 517 29.88 43.03 21.17
N SER A 518 30.38 43.81 20.19
CA SER A 518 29.62 44.94 19.61
C SER A 518 28.22 44.53 19.15
N GLY A 519 28.11 43.44 18.37
CA GLY A 519 26.82 42.96 17.87
C GLY A 519 25.87 42.40 18.95
N LEU A 520 26.38 42.02 20.13
CA LEU A 520 25.57 41.65 21.30
C LEU A 520 25.14 42.89 22.11
N GLU A 521 26.05 43.86 22.27
CA GLU A 521 25.84 45.10 23.04
C GLU A 521 24.86 46.04 22.34
N GLU A 522 24.99 46.22 21.01
CA GLU A 522 24.01 46.91 20.14
C GLU A 522 22.59 46.33 20.30
N ARG A 523 22.50 45.03 20.61
CA ARG A 523 21.25 44.28 20.79
C ARG A 523 20.86 44.06 22.24
N LYS A 524 21.56 44.71 23.19
CA LYS A 524 21.31 44.69 24.64
C LYS A 524 21.39 43.29 25.30
N VAL A 525 22.17 42.37 24.73
CA VAL A 525 22.35 41.01 25.27
C VAL A 525 23.56 40.96 26.22
N MET A 526 23.30 40.85 27.52
CA MET A 526 24.34 40.55 28.52
C MET A 526 24.45 39.05 28.77
N LEU A 527 25.63 38.50 28.47
CA LEU A 527 26.00 37.10 28.73
C LEU A 527 26.63 36.93 30.12
N LYS A 528 26.71 35.69 30.57
CA LYS A 528 27.22 35.33 31.91
C LYS A 528 28.72 35.01 31.93
N ASP A 529 29.20 34.24 30.94
CA ASP A 529 30.54 33.61 30.96
C ASP A 529 31.35 33.96 29.70
N PHE A 530 32.12 35.06 29.74
CA PHE A 530 32.89 35.53 28.58
C PHE A 530 34.14 34.69 28.29
N ASP A 531 34.80 34.15 29.32
CA ASP A 531 36.05 33.38 29.21
C ASP A 531 35.89 32.08 28.38
N ILE A 532 34.67 31.57 28.30
CA ILE A 532 34.35 30.36 27.52
C ILE A 532 34.31 30.69 26.02
N MET A 533 33.90 31.90 25.63
CA MET A 533 33.98 32.34 24.22
C MET A 533 35.43 32.48 23.75
N GLU A 534 36.33 32.96 24.61
CA GLU A 534 37.76 33.06 24.25
C GLU A 534 38.40 31.68 24.06
N LYS A 535 37.98 30.68 24.85
CA LYS A 535 38.40 29.28 24.63
C LYS A 535 37.84 28.71 23.33
N PHE A 536 36.55 28.90 23.05
CA PHE A 536 35.90 28.44 21.81
C PHE A 536 36.51 29.05 20.55
N LEU A 537 36.84 30.35 20.56
CA LEU A 537 37.49 31.00 19.42
C LEU A 537 38.93 30.50 19.19
N LYS A 538 39.56 29.88 20.20
CA LYS A 538 40.89 29.26 20.12
C LYS A 538 40.86 27.72 19.97
N SER A 539 39.69 27.08 20.07
CA SER A 539 39.51 25.63 19.87
C SER A 539 39.11 25.32 18.42
N GLU A 540 38.93 24.03 18.09
CA GLU A 540 38.34 23.57 16.81
C GLU A 540 36.84 23.20 16.93
N GLU A 541 36.19 23.55 18.04
CA GLU A 541 34.81 23.15 18.29
C GLU A 541 33.82 23.79 17.29
N ALA A 542 32.84 23.01 16.84
CA ALA A 542 31.89 23.47 15.81
C ALA A 542 30.84 24.47 16.34
N SER A 543 30.50 24.38 17.63
CA SER A 543 29.50 25.25 18.27
C SER A 543 29.68 25.34 19.79
N LEU A 544 29.43 26.52 20.36
CA LEU A 544 29.36 26.75 21.80
C LEU A 544 27.94 27.21 22.19
N ASP A 545 27.40 26.66 23.28
CA ASP A 545 26.16 27.13 23.90
C ASP A 545 26.46 28.12 25.03
N LEU A 546 25.76 29.27 25.04
CA LEU A 546 25.93 30.38 25.97
C LEU A 546 24.59 30.77 26.61
N TYR A 547 24.64 31.46 27.74
CA TYR A 547 23.45 31.86 28.49
C TYR A 547 23.48 33.34 28.86
N SER A 548 22.30 33.97 28.89
CA SER A 548 22.15 35.33 29.43
C SER A 548 22.54 35.36 30.91
N ARG A 549 22.87 36.56 31.41
CA ARG A 549 23.25 36.79 32.81
C ARG A 549 22.25 36.19 33.82
N ASP A 550 20.95 36.30 33.50
CA ASP A 550 19.82 35.81 34.29
C ASP A 550 19.52 34.31 34.08
N GLY A 551 20.22 33.64 33.16
CA GLY A 551 20.03 32.23 32.78
C GLY A 551 18.79 31.94 31.92
N ALA A 552 17.87 32.89 31.79
CA ALA A 552 16.57 32.70 31.13
C ALA A 552 16.63 32.53 29.61
N LYS A 553 17.67 33.01 28.94
CA LYS A 553 17.84 32.91 27.49
C LYS A 553 19.11 32.15 27.13
N LYS A 554 19.01 31.29 26.10
CA LYS A 554 20.11 30.49 25.57
C LYS A 554 20.48 30.96 24.16
N TYR A 555 21.77 31.21 23.98
CA TYR A 555 22.41 31.62 22.74
C TYR A 555 23.31 30.50 22.24
N ARG A 556 23.55 30.43 20.93
CA ARG A 556 24.50 29.51 20.33
C ARG A 556 25.46 30.26 19.43
N LEU A 557 26.76 30.00 19.59
CA LEU A 557 27.77 30.30 18.58
C LEU A 557 27.97 29.08 17.70
N LYS A 558 28.17 29.28 16.40
CA LYS A 558 28.53 28.23 15.43
C LYS A 558 29.53 28.80 14.43
N ARG A 559 30.56 28.02 14.07
CA ARG A 559 31.46 28.38 12.96
C ARG A 559 30.83 28.00 11.62
N GLU A 560 30.92 28.90 10.65
CA GLU A 560 30.46 28.72 9.28
C GLU A 560 31.53 29.27 8.33
N GLY A 561 32.52 28.42 8.00
CA GLY A 561 33.72 28.83 7.27
C GLY A 561 34.51 29.87 8.06
N ASP A 562 34.89 30.97 7.40
CA ASP A 562 35.67 32.07 7.96
C ASP A 562 34.88 33.01 8.90
N LYS A 563 33.65 32.65 9.28
CA LYS A 563 32.73 33.46 10.09
C LYS A 563 32.15 32.69 11.28
N VAL A 564 31.69 33.44 12.28
CA VAL A 564 30.93 32.93 13.42
C VAL A 564 29.53 33.52 13.39
N GLY A 565 28.52 32.65 13.33
CA GLY A 565 27.12 33.00 13.52
C GLY A 565 26.73 32.96 14.99
N VAL A 566 25.94 33.93 15.43
CA VAL A 566 25.30 33.98 16.75
C VAL A 566 23.80 33.72 16.56
N TYR A 567 23.23 32.76 17.29
CA TYR A 567 21.84 32.33 17.13
C TYR A 567 21.07 32.40 18.45
N GLU A 568 19.80 32.80 18.40
CA GLU A 568 18.83 32.79 19.51
C GLU A 568 17.47 32.24 19.01
N GLY A 569 16.81 31.39 19.80
CA GLY A 569 15.36 31.14 19.67
C GLY A 569 14.84 30.33 18.47
N GLY A 570 15.69 29.96 17.50
CA GLY A 570 15.33 29.22 16.28
C GLY A 570 14.61 27.87 16.49
N VAL A 571 14.04 27.31 15.42
CA VAL A 571 13.12 26.16 15.50
C VAL A 571 13.82 24.87 15.93
N ASN A 572 13.60 24.45 17.18
CA ASN A 572 14.17 23.22 17.73
C ASN A 572 13.23 22.01 17.57
N LEU A 573 13.54 21.12 16.63
CA LEU A 573 12.75 19.90 16.38
C LEU A 573 12.81 18.88 17.54
N ASP A 574 13.87 18.85 18.35
CA ASP A 574 13.99 17.97 19.54
C ASP A 574 13.05 18.37 20.68
N GLU A 575 12.70 19.66 20.75
CA GLU A 575 11.72 20.23 21.68
C GLU A 575 10.30 19.88 21.21
N ILE A 576 9.99 20.15 19.94
CA ILE A 576 8.68 19.86 19.34
C ILE A 576 8.39 18.34 19.39
N ALA A 577 9.39 17.49 19.14
CA ALA A 577 9.27 16.03 19.25
C ALA A 577 8.98 15.53 20.69
N ALA A 578 9.46 16.24 21.72
CA ALA A 578 9.15 15.93 23.11
C ALA A 578 7.69 16.26 23.46
N ILE A 579 7.21 17.42 23.01
CA ILE A 579 5.88 17.95 23.34
C ILE A 579 4.77 17.20 22.56
N THR A 580 5.04 16.78 21.32
CA THR A 580 4.10 16.05 20.43
C THR A 580 3.85 14.57 20.81
N HIS A 581 3.80 14.24 22.10
CA HIS A 581 3.51 12.87 22.55
C HIS A 581 2.10 12.41 22.13
N GLY A 582 1.99 11.18 21.63
CA GLY A 582 0.73 10.63 21.11
C GLY A 582 0.32 11.12 19.72
N TYR A 583 1.09 12.02 19.08
CA TYR A 583 0.85 12.42 17.69
C TYR A 583 1.28 11.29 16.74
N THR A 584 0.41 10.94 15.80
CA THR A 584 0.77 10.09 14.65
C THR A 584 1.56 10.89 13.61
N GLY A 585 2.21 10.22 12.65
CA GLY A 585 2.88 10.91 11.55
C GLY A 585 1.96 11.82 10.73
N ALA A 586 0.66 11.49 10.64
CA ALA A 586 -0.35 12.34 10.00
C ALA A 586 -0.69 13.59 10.84
N ASP A 587 -0.72 13.47 12.17
CA ASP A 587 -0.90 14.63 13.06
C ASP A 587 0.33 15.56 13.01
N ILE A 588 1.54 15.01 12.92
CA ILE A 588 2.79 15.78 12.76
C ILE A 588 2.84 16.47 11.38
N SER A 589 2.44 15.78 10.31
CA SER A 589 2.32 16.41 8.99
C SER A 589 1.33 17.57 9.01
N SER A 590 0.19 17.38 9.67
CA SER A 590 -0.80 18.44 9.89
C SER A 590 -0.21 19.61 10.69
N LEU A 591 0.58 19.32 11.74
CA LEU A 591 1.24 20.34 12.57
C LEU A 591 2.21 21.20 11.75
N THR A 592 3.04 20.58 10.92
CA THR A 592 3.93 21.32 10.01
C THR A 592 3.15 22.14 8.97
N LYS A 593 2.02 21.64 8.47
CA LYS A 593 1.18 22.36 7.51
C LYS A 593 0.51 23.58 8.14
N GLU A 594 -0.05 23.47 9.34
CA GLU A 594 -0.70 24.61 9.98
C GLU A 594 0.32 25.66 10.46
N ALA A 595 1.53 25.26 10.87
CA ALA A 595 2.64 26.20 11.10
C ALA A 595 2.98 27.00 9.81
N ALA A 596 3.04 26.33 8.66
CA ALA A 596 3.20 27.01 7.36
C ALA A 596 2.02 27.94 7.05
N MET A 597 0.78 27.48 7.25
CA MET A 597 -0.43 28.28 6.99
C MET A 597 -0.53 29.52 7.88
N LYS A 598 0.01 29.51 9.10
CA LYS A 598 0.04 30.69 9.98
C LYS A 598 1.04 31.75 9.51
N VAL A 599 2.15 31.36 8.90
CA VAL A 599 3.05 32.28 8.19
C VAL A 599 2.37 32.81 6.92
N LEU A 600 1.78 31.93 6.10
CA LEU A 600 1.09 32.35 4.87
C LEU A 600 -0.07 33.32 5.16
N ARG A 601 -0.91 33.06 6.16
CA ARG A 601 -1.99 34.00 6.58
C ARG A 601 -1.45 35.36 7.05
N ARG A 602 -0.20 35.43 7.54
CA ARG A 602 0.48 36.67 7.97
C ARG A 602 1.06 37.48 6.81
N ILE A 603 1.39 36.81 5.70
CA ILE A 603 2.05 37.39 4.52
C ILE A 603 1.06 37.65 3.38
N LEU A 604 0.00 36.84 3.23
CA LEU A 604 -1.00 36.97 2.17
C LEU A 604 -1.60 38.39 2.06
N PRO A 605 -1.90 39.15 3.14
CA PRO A 605 -2.39 40.53 3.03
C PRO A 605 -1.34 41.55 2.56
N LYS A 606 -0.09 41.11 2.32
CA LYS A 606 1.01 41.91 1.78
C LYS A 606 1.43 41.47 0.37
N ILE A 607 0.84 40.39 -0.14
CA ILE A 607 1.05 39.93 -1.52
C ILE A 607 -0.11 40.51 -2.33
N ASP A 608 0.23 41.30 -3.36
CA ASP A 608 -0.73 41.63 -4.41
C ASP A 608 -0.96 40.37 -5.27
N LEU A 609 -2.21 39.90 -5.32
CA LEU A 609 -2.60 38.68 -6.01
C LEU A 609 -2.93 38.91 -7.49
N GLU A 610 -2.94 40.17 -7.96
CA GLU A 610 -3.11 40.50 -9.39
C GLU A 610 -1.78 40.58 -10.15
N GLN A 611 -0.63 40.47 -9.45
CA GLN A 611 0.70 40.48 -10.06
C GLN A 611 1.21 39.05 -10.32
N GLU A 612 1.74 38.80 -11.54
CA GLU A 612 2.27 37.48 -11.94
C GLU A 612 3.52 37.03 -11.15
N PHE A 613 4.20 37.95 -10.47
CA PHE A 613 5.47 37.72 -9.78
C PHE A 613 5.43 38.20 -8.33
N ILE A 614 5.78 37.32 -7.39
CA ILE A 614 5.93 37.69 -5.98
C ILE A 614 7.28 38.42 -5.79
N PRO A 615 7.32 39.62 -5.19
CA PRO A 615 8.55 40.33 -4.89
C PRO A 615 9.55 39.50 -4.08
N THR A 616 10.82 39.50 -4.47
CA THR A 616 11.89 38.72 -3.81
C THR A 616 12.03 39.05 -2.33
N GLU A 617 11.84 40.31 -1.95
CA GLU A 617 11.82 40.76 -0.55
C GLU A 617 10.78 40.02 0.31
N ILE A 618 9.65 39.60 -0.27
CA ILE A 618 8.62 38.82 0.44
C ILE A 618 9.04 37.35 0.56
N LEU A 619 9.73 36.80 -0.45
CA LEU A 619 10.23 35.42 -0.46
C LEU A 619 11.37 35.23 0.55
N ASP A 620 12.32 36.15 0.62
CA ASP A 620 13.46 36.09 1.55
C ASP A 620 13.03 36.23 3.02
N ASN A 621 11.93 36.95 3.28
CA ASN A 621 11.32 37.09 4.62
C ASN A 621 10.36 35.94 4.99
N LEU A 622 10.12 34.97 4.11
CA LEU A 622 9.19 33.86 4.35
C LEU A 622 9.86 32.76 5.19
N ARG A 623 9.97 32.99 6.51
CA ARG A 623 10.50 32.02 7.49
C ARG A 623 9.43 31.56 8.48
N VAL A 624 9.48 30.29 8.87
CA VAL A 624 8.60 29.68 9.89
C VAL A 624 9.26 29.72 11.26
N THR A 625 8.65 30.43 12.20
CA THR A 625 9.22 30.67 13.53
C THR A 625 8.84 29.60 14.54
N ARG A 626 9.56 29.57 15.67
CA ARG A 626 9.23 28.69 16.81
C ARG A 626 7.81 28.96 17.33
N GLU A 627 7.33 30.20 17.30
CA GLU A 627 5.98 30.57 17.74
C GLU A 627 4.87 30.03 16.84
N ASP A 628 5.08 29.93 15.53
CA ASP A 628 4.08 29.39 14.60
C ASP A 628 3.78 27.91 14.90
N PHE A 629 4.80 27.13 15.27
CA PHE A 629 4.65 25.75 15.76
C PHE A 629 3.88 25.67 17.08
N PHE A 630 4.21 26.51 18.07
CA PHE A 630 3.46 26.55 19.34
C PHE A 630 2.00 27.01 19.16
N ASN A 631 1.74 27.89 18.20
CA ASN A 631 0.38 28.30 17.84
C ASN A 631 -0.37 27.24 17.03
N ALA A 632 0.29 26.39 16.26
CA ALA A 632 -0.32 25.24 15.57
C ALA A 632 -0.65 24.08 16.55
N LEU A 633 0.20 23.86 17.56
CA LEU A 633 -0.04 22.88 18.65
C LEU A 633 -1.34 23.13 19.44
N ARG A 634 -1.84 24.37 19.49
CA ARG A 634 -3.08 24.75 20.18
C ARG A 634 -4.35 24.26 19.47
N GLU A 635 -4.30 24.09 18.16
CA GLU A 635 -5.45 23.70 17.33
C GLU A 635 -5.44 22.22 16.96
N ILE A 636 -4.26 21.65 16.67
CA ILE A 636 -4.15 20.28 16.17
C ILE A 636 -4.11 19.29 17.34
N ARG A 637 -5.25 18.65 17.59
CA ARG A 637 -5.41 17.59 18.59
C ARG A 637 -5.00 16.22 18.03
N PRO A 638 -4.13 15.44 18.71
CA PRO A 638 -3.61 14.16 18.22
C PRO A 638 -4.72 13.14 17.98
N SER A 639 -4.66 12.44 16.85
CA SER A 639 -5.73 11.53 16.43
C SER A 639 -5.78 10.22 17.22
N ALA A 640 -4.66 9.80 17.84
CA ALA A 640 -4.62 8.61 18.69
C ALA A 640 -5.55 8.70 19.92
N LEU A 641 -5.89 9.90 20.39
CA LEU A 641 -6.71 10.14 21.58
C LEU A 641 -8.23 10.13 21.30
N ARG A 642 -8.67 9.87 20.06
CA ARG A 642 -10.07 10.09 19.64
C ARG A 642 -11.05 8.94 19.93
N GLU A 643 -10.58 7.74 20.30
CA GLU A 643 -11.45 6.59 20.61
C GLU A 643 -11.45 6.14 22.09
N VAL A 644 -10.47 6.55 22.90
CA VAL A 644 -10.48 6.45 24.37
C VAL A 644 -9.72 7.67 24.88
N PHE A 645 -10.28 8.34 25.89
CA PHE A 645 -9.63 9.48 26.54
C PHE A 645 -8.43 9.02 27.37
N ILE A 646 -7.24 9.04 26.77
CA ILE A 646 -6.00 9.07 27.54
C ILE A 646 -5.86 10.51 28.04
N GLU A 647 -6.15 10.73 29.32
CA GLU A 647 -5.89 12.01 29.94
C GLU A 647 -4.39 12.14 30.26
N ARG A 648 -3.91 13.38 30.32
CA ARG A 648 -2.68 13.71 31.05
C ARG A 648 -3.09 14.49 32.30
N PRO A 649 -3.22 13.84 33.47
CA PRO A 649 -3.47 14.55 34.70
C PRO A 649 -2.33 15.54 34.99
N ASN A 650 -2.67 16.68 35.58
CA ASN A 650 -1.74 17.73 36.00
C ASN A 650 -1.77 17.93 37.53
N ILE A 651 -2.09 16.86 38.26
CA ILE A 651 -2.11 16.82 39.73
C ILE A 651 -0.78 16.23 40.18
N LYS A 652 -0.07 16.88 41.10
CA LYS A 652 1.21 16.39 41.63
C LYS A 652 1.06 15.89 43.06
N TRP A 653 2.10 15.23 43.58
CA TRP A 653 2.16 14.87 45.00
C TRP A 653 2.06 16.10 45.95
N THR A 654 2.34 17.31 45.46
CA THR A 654 2.23 18.61 46.18
C THR A 654 0.81 19.14 46.35
N ASP A 655 -0.16 18.50 45.69
CA ASP A 655 -1.55 18.97 45.58
C ASP A 655 -2.51 18.03 46.34
N ILE A 656 -1.95 17.03 47.01
CA ILE A 656 -2.64 16.09 47.92
C ILE A 656 -2.05 16.27 49.33
N GLY A 657 -2.85 16.74 50.28
CA GLY A 657 -2.42 16.90 51.68
C GLY A 657 -2.27 15.57 52.41
N GLY A 658 -1.26 15.47 53.28
CA GLY A 658 -1.02 14.38 54.24
C GLY A 658 -0.92 12.98 53.63
N LEU A 659 -1.28 11.96 54.43
CA LEU A 659 -1.39 10.55 54.01
C LEU A 659 -0.10 9.95 53.41
N ASP A 660 1.07 10.27 53.99
CA ASP A 660 2.38 9.88 53.43
C ASP A 660 2.62 8.37 53.36
N ASN A 661 1.99 7.57 54.23
CA ASN A 661 2.01 6.10 54.12
C ASN A 661 1.35 5.63 52.81
N VAL A 662 0.17 6.16 52.46
CA VAL A 662 -0.54 5.85 51.22
C VAL A 662 0.25 6.35 50.00
N LYS A 663 0.83 7.56 50.08
CA LYS A 663 1.74 8.09 49.05
C LYS A 663 2.95 7.17 48.85
N LYS A 664 3.56 6.67 49.93
CA LYS A 664 4.72 5.75 49.89
C LYS A 664 4.35 4.40 49.28
N GLU A 665 3.25 3.78 49.70
CA GLU A 665 2.80 2.50 49.14
C GLU A 665 2.50 2.59 47.64
N LEU A 666 1.86 3.68 47.18
CA LEU A 666 1.62 3.91 45.75
C LEU A 666 2.91 4.15 44.97
N LYS A 667 3.91 4.82 45.55
CA LYS A 667 5.25 4.98 44.96
C LYS A 667 5.96 3.63 44.81
N GLU A 668 5.94 2.81 45.86
CA GLU A 668 6.58 1.49 45.84
C GLU A 668 5.84 0.51 44.91
N ALA A 669 4.52 0.62 44.79
CA ALA A 669 3.69 -0.25 43.96
C ALA A 669 3.68 0.13 42.47
N VAL A 670 3.85 1.42 42.11
CA VAL A 670 3.71 1.90 40.71
C VAL A 670 4.96 2.60 40.18
N GLU A 671 5.62 3.47 40.95
CA GLU A 671 6.83 4.16 40.46
C GLU A 671 8.00 3.18 40.33
N LEU A 672 8.25 2.29 41.30
CA LEU A 672 9.38 1.35 41.25
C LEU A 672 9.32 0.37 40.06
N PRO A 673 8.21 -0.33 39.76
CA PRO A 673 8.15 -1.22 38.60
C PRO A 673 8.36 -0.53 37.26
N LEU A 674 7.90 0.73 37.12
CA LEU A 674 8.02 1.51 35.89
C LEU A 674 9.42 2.14 35.73
N LYS A 675 10.00 2.69 36.81
CA LYS A 675 11.31 3.36 36.80
C LYS A 675 12.49 2.38 36.91
N SER A 676 12.29 1.13 37.35
CA SER A 676 13.39 0.17 37.56
C SER A 676 13.01 -1.31 37.35
N PRO A 677 12.47 -1.71 36.17
CA PRO A 677 12.03 -3.08 35.90
C PRO A 677 13.16 -4.13 35.99
N GLU A 678 14.42 -3.73 35.79
CA GLU A 678 15.59 -4.61 35.94
C GLU A 678 15.87 -5.06 37.37
N VAL A 679 15.40 -4.30 38.38
CA VAL A 679 15.55 -4.68 39.79
C VAL A 679 14.60 -5.85 40.10
N PHE A 680 13.33 -5.75 39.68
CA PHE A 680 12.34 -6.82 39.81
C PHE A 680 12.78 -8.09 39.06
N ALA A 681 13.31 -7.94 37.84
CA ALA A 681 13.84 -9.06 37.06
C ALA A 681 15.00 -9.77 37.76
N ARG A 682 15.96 -9.03 38.36
CA ARG A 682 17.08 -9.61 39.12
C ARG A 682 16.65 -10.27 40.44
N MET A 683 15.64 -9.72 41.12
CA MET A 683 15.09 -10.29 42.35
C MET A 683 14.15 -11.48 42.11
N GLY A 684 13.74 -11.75 40.87
CA GLY A 684 12.76 -12.79 40.53
C GLY A 684 11.32 -12.47 40.99
N ILE A 685 11.08 -11.29 41.52
CA ILE A 685 9.79 -10.87 42.09
C ILE A 685 8.89 -10.34 40.96
N ARG A 686 7.64 -10.83 40.90
CA ARG A 686 6.63 -10.30 39.98
C ARG A 686 6.16 -8.92 40.49
N PRO A 687 6.15 -7.87 39.65
CA PRO A 687 5.55 -6.59 40.03
C PRO A 687 4.03 -6.76 40.20
N VAL A 688 3.45 -6.02 41.16
CA VAL A 688 2.00 -5.99 41.41
C VAL A 688 1.27 -5.42 40.19
N LYS A 689 0.10 -5.99 39.85
CA LYS A 689 -0.62 -5.61 38.61
C LYS A 689 -1.95 -4.92 38.84
N GLY A 690 -2.64 -5.24 39.93
CA GLY A 690 -3.82 -4.53 40.39
C GLY A 690 -3.64 -3.93 41.79
N ILE A 691 -4.06 -2.67 41.94
CA ILE A 691 -4.19 -1.97 43.22
C ILE A 691 -5.67 -1.58 43.39
N LEU A 692 -6.26 -1.86 44.55
CA LEU A 692 -7.62 -1.45 44.91
C LEU A 692 -7.57 -0.38 46.01
N LEU A 693 -7.99 0.84 45.68
CA LEU A 693 -8.16 1.96 46.61
C LEU A 693 -9.53 1.87 47.28
N VAL A 694 -9.54 1.66 48.60
CA VAL A 694 -10.76 1.57 49.41
C VAL A 694 -10.80 2.76 50.38
N GLY A 695 -11.93 3.44 50.49
CA GLY A 695 -12.09 4.54 51.44
C GLY A 695 -13.40 5.27 51.25
N LEU A 696 -13.70 6.21 52.16
CA LEU A 696 -14.92 7.02 52.12
C LEU A 696 -15.04 7.83 50.80
N PRO A 697 -16.26 8.21 50.36
CA PRO A 697 -16.41 9.26 49.35
C PRO A 697 -15.73 10.55 49.83
N GLY A 698 -15.27 11.39 48.90
CA GLY A 698 -14.61 12.66 49.23
C GLY A 698 -13.16 12.56 49.76
N THR A 699 -12.56 11.37 49.86
CA THR A 699 -11.16 11.15 50.31
C THR A 699 -10.10 11.29 49.20
N GLY A 700 -10.49 11.71 47.99
CA GLY A 700 -9.54 11.99 46.91
C GLY A 700 -8.94 10.77 46.21
N LYS A 701 -9.53 9.57 46.29
CA LYS A 701 -9.10 8.35 45.56
C LYS A 701 -8.73 8.62 44.08
N THR A 702 -9.59 9.35 43.37
CA THR A 702 -9.40 9.78 41.98
C THR A 702 -8.20 10.71 41.80
N MET A 703 -7.89 11.57 42.79
CA MET A 703 -6.70 12.44 42.78
C MET A 703 -5.42 11.64 43.00
N PHE A 704 -5.40 10.67 43.92
CA PHE A 704 -4.25 9.77 44.12
C PHE A 704 -3.88 9.04 42.83
N ALA A 705 -4.85 8.43 42.14
CA ALA A 705 -4.60 7.74 40.88
C ALA A 705 -4.09 8.68 39.77
N LYS A 706 -4.61 9.91 39.70
CA LYS A 706 -4.14 10.95 38.78
C LYS A 706 -2.71 11.41 39.08
N ALA A 707 -2.37 11.65 40.36
CA ALA A 707 -1.02 12.05 40.76
C ALA A 707 0.04 10.98 40.46
N VAL A 708 -0.26 9.71 40.75
CA VAL A 708 0.62 8.58 40.39
C VAL A 708 0.94 8.56 38.89
N ALA A 709 -0.05 8.85 38.03
CA ALA A 709 0.17 8.86 36.58
C ALA A 709 0.97 10.09 36.10
N THR A 710 0.75 11.27 36.69
CA THR A 710 1.57 12.46 36.42
C THR A 710 3.05 12.23 36.78
N GLU A 711 3.31 11.63 37.94
CA GLU A 711 4.66 11.49 38.53
C GLU A 711 5.43 10.24 38.01
N THR A 712 4.76 9.41 37.21
CA THR A 712 5.35 8.31 36.41
C THR A 712 5.49 8.66 34.93
N GLU A 713 5.02 9.84 34.50
CA GLU A 713 4.85 10.24 33.09
C GLU A 713 4.03 9.24 32.24
N ALA A 714 3.27 8.36 32.89
CA ALA A 714 2.54 7.27 32.24
C ALA A 714 1.24 7.77 31.57
N ASN A 715 0.80 7.04 30.54
CA ASN A 715 -0.47 7.32 29.89
C ASN A 715 -1.63 6.93 30.83
N PHE A 716 -2.50 7.87 31.20
CA PHE A 716 -3.61 7.63 32.14
C PHE A 716 -4.93 7.38 31.40
N ILE A 717 -5.55 6.23 31.62
CA ILE A 717 -6.86 5.88 31.05
C ILE A 717 -7.88 5.81 32.18
N SER A 718 -8.81 6.75 32.23
CA SER A 718 -9.90 6.77 33.21
C SER A 718 -11.14 6.06 32.68
N ILE A 719 -11.71 5.16 33.48
CA ILE A 719 -13.03 4.56 33.32
C ILE A 719 -13.85 4.89 34.57
N LYS A 720 -15.13 5.22 34.42
CA LYS A 720 -16.10 5.21 35.54
C LYS A 720 -17.06 4.05 35.40
N GLY A 721 -17.46 3.42 36.51
CA GLY A 721 -18.36 2.28 36.53
C GLY A 721 -19.63 2.44 35.67
N PRO A 722 -20.44 3.49 35.89
CA PRO A 722 -21.65 3.75 35.12
C PRO A 722 -21.45 4.00 33.61
N GLU A 723 -20.27 4.44 33.17
CA GLU A 723 -19.96 4.71 31.76
C GLU A 723 -19.71 3.43 30.92
N VAL A 724 -19.52 2.29 31.59
CA VAL A 724 -19.39 0.96 30.95
C VAL A 724 -20.76 0.30 30.77
N LEU A 725 -21.68 0.48 31.72
CA LEU A 725 -23.02 -0.12 31.70
C LEU A 725 -24.00 0.62 30.79
N SER A 726 -23.89 1.95 30.68
CA SER A 726 -24.81 2.80 29.92
C SER A 726 -24.71 2.67 28.39
N LYS A 727 -23.65 2.03 27.87
CA LYS A 727 -23.40 1.87 26.43
C LYS A 727 -23.95 0.53 25.93
N TRP A 728 -25.26 0.49 25.69
CA TRP A 728 -26.07 -0.51 24.96
C TRP A 728 -25.74 -2.00 25.18
N VAL A 729 -26.77 -2.78 25.57
CA VAL A 729 -26.68 -4.22 25.89
C VAL A 729 -25.91 -5.01 24.81
N GLY A 730 -24.66 -5.36 25.12
CA GLY A 730 -23.74 -6.08 24.24
C GLY A 730 -22.42 -5.34 23.91
N GLU A 731 -22.36 -4.01 23.99
CA GLU A 731 -21.11 -3.28 23.73
C GLU A 731 -20.19 -3.16 24.95
N SER A 732 -20.71 -3.28 26.18
CA SER A 732 -19.94 -3.17 27.43
C SER A 732 -18.74 -4.12 27.52
N GLU A 733 -18.89 -5.41 27.18
CA GLU A 733 -17.77 -6.37 27.14
C GLU A 733 -16.66 -5.91 26.18
N LYS A 734 -17.09 -5.46 24.98
CA LYS A 734 -16.20 -5.01 23.90
C LYS A 734 -15.49 -3.71 24.29
N ALA A 735 -16.14 -2.82 25.03
CA ALA A 735 -15.53 -1.61 25.59
C ALA A 735 -14.44 -1.93 26.62
N VAL A 736 -14.64 -2.92 27.50
CA VAL A 736 -13.60 -3.39 28.44
C VAL A 736 -12.41 -3.98 27.68
N ARG A 737 -12.63 -4.97 26.80
CA ARG A 737 -11.55 -5.60 26.00
C ARG A 737 -10.78 -4.58 25.17
N GLU A 738 -11.48 -3.65 24.53
CA GLU A 738 -10.86 -2.59 23.72
C GLU A 738 -10.06 -1.59 24.56
N THR A 739 -10.50 -1.29 25.79
CA THR A 739 -9.73 -0.40 26.67
C THR A 739 -8.47 -1.07 27.21
N PHE A 740 -8.55 -2.33 27.63
CA PHE A 740 -7.35 -3.11 27.99
C PHE A 740 -6.44 -3.30 26.76
N ARG A 741 -6.98 -3.47 25.54
CA ARG A 741 -6.18 -3.48 24.30
C ARG A 741 -5.45 -2.15 24.08
N LYS A 742 -6.13 -1.02 24.21
CA LYS A 742 -5.54 0.32 24.07
C LYS A 742 -4.51 0.63 25.17
N ALA A 743 -4.74 0.20 26.40
CA ALA A 743 -3.76 0.32 27.49
C ALA A 743 -2.46 -0.44 27.20
N ARG A 744 -2.56 -1.66 26.65
CA ARG A 744 -1.41 -2.46 26.22
C ARG A 744 -0.63 -1.78 25.08
N MET A 745 -1.32 -1.15 24.12
CA MET A 745 -0.67 -0.34 23.07
C MET A 745 -0.03 0.95 23.60
N ALA A 746 -0.59 1.54 24.66
CA ALA A 746 -0.14 2.79 25.26
C ALA A 746 0.88 2.60 26.40
N THR A 747 1.61 1.48 26.42
CA THR A 747 2.61 1.17 27.46
C THR A 747 3.75 2.22 27.46
N PRO A 748 4.17 2.79 28.62
CA PRO A 748 3.67 2.57 29.97
C PRO A 748 2.31 3.23 30.23
N CYS A 749 1.40 2.49 30.86
CA CYS A 749 0.01 2.91 31.05
C CYS A 749 -0.53 2.57 32.44
N VAL A 750 -1.30 3.50 33.02
CA VAL A 750 -2.10 3.31 34.23
C VAL A 750 -3.58 3.33 33.82
N ILE A 751 -4.27 2.19 34.01
CA ILE A 751 -5.73 2.11 33.87
C ILE A 751 -6.34 2.44 35.23
N PHE A 752 -7.19 3.46 35.29
CA PHE A 752 -7.96 3.79 36.49
C PHE A 752 -9.44 3.44 36.30
N ILE A 753 -10.00 2.66 37.22
CA ILE A 753 -11.41 2.24 37.24
C ILE A 753 -12.06 2.81 38.50
N ASP A 754 -12.78 3.93 38.36
CA ASP A 754 -13.57 4.50 39.46
C ASP A 754 -14.93 3.79 39.58
N GLU A 755 -15.44 3.69 40.80
CA GLU A 755 -16.70 3.00 41.14
C GLU A 755 -16.78 1.55 40.61
N ILE A 756 -15.72 0.76 40.81
CA ILE A 756 -15.64 -0.63 40.32
C ILE A 756 -16.77 -1.53 40.86
N ASP A 757 -17.32 -1.23 42.04
CA ASP A 757 -18.50 -1.88 42.63
C ASP A 757 -19.77 -1.75 41.77
N SER A 758 -19.84 -0.77 40.85
CA SER A 758 -20.90 -0.69 39.85
C SER A 758 -20.74 -1.71 38.71
N ILE A 759 -19.51 -2.03 38.32
CA ILE A 759 -19.23 -2.99 37.23
C ILE A 759 -19.24 -4.43 37.77
N ALA A 760 -18.74 -4.62 38.99
CA ALA A 760 -18.51 -5.93 39.58
C ALA A 760 -19.20 -6.12 40.95
N PRO A 761 -20.55 -6.07 40.98
CA PRO A 761 -21.32 -6.40 42.17
C PRO A 761 -21.21 -7.90 42.51
N HIS A 762 -21.48 -8.24 43.77
CA HIS A 762 -21.45 -9.60 44.27
C HIS A 762 -22.48 -10.49 43.54
N ARG A 763 -22.05 -11.71 43.15
CA ARG A 763 -22.89 -12.64 42.37
C ARG A 763 -24.10 -13.09 43.19
N GLY A 764 -25.28 -13.07 42.58
CA GLY A 764 -26.56 -13.41 43.23
C GLY A 764 -27.32 -12.26 43.90
N ALA A 765 -26.83 -11.02 43.86
CA ALA A 765 -27.45 -9.87 44.54
C ALA A 765 -28.72 -9.26 43.85
N GLY A 766 -29.33 -9.94 42.89
CA GLY A 766 -30.52 -9.44 42.18
C GLY A 766 -31.02 -10.37 41.07
N ASP A 767 -32.34 -10.38 40.88
CA ASP A 767 -33.06 -11.31 40.01
C ASP A 767 -33.12 -10.86 38.53
N ASP A 768 -33.13 -11.85 37.62
CA ASP A 768 -33.15 -11.87 36.14
C ASP A 768 -32.26 -10.90 35.32
N GLY A 769 -32.07 -9.65 35.74
CA GLY A 769 -31.29 -8.62 35.02
C GLY A 769 -29.77 -8.82 35.01
N ASN A 770 -29.24 -9.70 35.88
CA ASN A 770 -27.81 -9.73 36.24
C ASN A 770 -26.88 -10.42 35.22
N ARG A 771 -27.43 -11.03 34.16
CA ARG A 771 -26.67 -11.86 33.20
C ARG A 771 -25.76 -11.07 32.24
N VAL A 772 -25.82 -9.73 32.26
CA VAL A 772 -24.96 -8.83 31.48
C VAL A 772 -23.77 -8.39 32.32
N THR A 773 -24.00 -7.96 33.56
CA THR A 773 -22.99 -7.60 34.55
C THR A 773 -22.02 -8.76 34.79
N GLU A 774 -22.52 -9.99 35.01
CA GLU A 774 -21.67 -11.18 35.18
C GLU A 774 -20.67 -11.39 34.03
N ARG A 775 -21.08 -11.17 32.77
CA ARG A 775 -20.18 -11.32 31.60
C ARG A 775 -19.15 -10.20 31.50
N VAL A 776 -19.50 -8.99 31.94
CA VAL A 776 -18.55 -7.87 32.01
C VAL A 776 -17.52 -8.13 33.13
N VAL A 777 -17.93 -8.70 34.27
CA VAL A 777 -17.01 -9.18 35.31
C VAL A 777 -16.10 -10.27 34.78
N ASP A 778 -16.63 -11.35 34.21
CA ASP A 778 -15.81 -12.45 33.69
C ASP A 778 -14.87 -11.99 32.57
N THR A 779 -15.27 -10.99 31.79
CA THR A 779 -14.40 -10.31 30.80
C THR A 779 -13.29 -9.49 31.46
N LEU A 780 -13.60 -8.71 32.51
CA LEU A 780 -12.61 -7.96 33.28
C LEU A 780 -11.59 -8.89 33.94
N LEU A 781 -12.05 -9.99 34.55
CA LEU A 781 -11.20 -11.04 35.12
C LEU A 781 -10.28 -11.64 34.06
N THR A 782 -10.82 -11.98 32.89
CA THR A 782 -10.04 -12.55 31.77
C THR A 782 -8.97 -11.59 31.26
N GLU A 783 -9.28 -10.29 31.15
CA GLU A 783 -8.31 -9.28 30.70
C GLU A 783 -7.25 -8.97 31.77
N MET A 784 -7.60 -8.98 33.06
CA MET A 784 -6.64 -8.85 34.17
C MET A 784 -5.69 -10.05 34.23
N ASP A 785 -6.20 -11.29 34.16
CA ASP A 785 -5.38 -12.50 34.08
C ASP A 785 -4.51 -12.48 32.81
N GLY A 786 -5.02 -11.92 31.71
CA GLY A 786 -4.30 -11.66 30.46
C GLY A 786 -3.17 -10.63 30.55
N LEU A 787 -3.11 -9.79 31.60
CA LEU A 787 -1.96 -8.89 31.84
C LEU A 787 -0.74 -9.63 32.40
N THR A 788 -0.86 -10.89 32.84
CA THR A 788 0.23 -11.64 33.50
C THR A 788 1.53 -11.67 32.70
N GLY A 789 1.47 -11.83 31.36
CA GLY A 789 2.65 -11.86 30.49
C GLY A 789 3.26 -10.50 30.13
N LEU A 790 2.57 -9.38 30.38
CA LEU A 790 3.01 -8.05 29.95
C LEU A 790 3.74 -7.28 31.05
N LYS A 791 4.61 -6.35 30.63
CA LYS A 791 5.36 -5.45 31.50
C LYS A 791 4.81 -4.03 31.35
N ASN A 792 4.84 -3.25 32.43
CA ASN A 792 4.60 -1.79 32.44
C ASN A 792 3.14 -1.33 32.16
N VAL A 793 2.14 -2.18 32.40
CA VAL A 793 0.73 -1.77 32.53
C VAL A 793 0.26 -2.10 33.95
N VAL A 794 -0.37 -1.12 34.61
CA VAL A 794 -0.89 -1.24 35.99
C VAL A 794 -2.36 -0.86 36.01
N VAL A 795 -3.17 -1.60 36.77
CA VAL A 795 -4.59 -1.31 37.01
C VAL A 795 -4.76 -0.76 38.43
N ILE A 796 -5.37 0.41 38.56
CA ILE A 796 -5.80 0.99 39.83
C ILE A 796 -7.32 1.05 39.80
N ALA A 797 -8.00 0.39 40.73
CA ALA A 797 -9.44 0.52 40.92
C ALA A 797 -9.76 1.32 42.18
N ALA A 798 -10.90 2.00 42.21
CA ALA A 798 -11.41 2.70 43.38
C ALA A 798 -12.84 2.27 43.70
N THR A 799 -13.13 2.10 44.99
CA THR A 799 -14.49 1.83 45.49
C THR A 799 -14.79 2.63 46.75
N ASN A 800 -16.08 2.95 46.94
CA ASN A 800 -16.63 3.48 48.18
C ASN A 800 -17.28 2.38 49.05
N ARG A 801 -17.56 1.21 48.47
CA ARG A 801 -18.40 0.13 49.06
C ARG A 801 -17.77 -1.24 48.80
N PRO A 802 -16.62 -1.55 49.46
CA PRO A 802 -15.88 -2.78 49.22
C PRO A 802 -16.70 -4.06 49.50
N GLU A 803 -17.74 -3.99 50.35
CA GLU A 803 -18.64 -5.10 50.66
C GLU A 803 -19.50 -5.56 49.46
N LEU A 804 -19.69 -4.69 48.45
CA LEU A 804 -20.48 -5.01 47.26
C LEU A 804 -19.67 -5.74 46.18
N LEU A 805 -18.35 -5.85 46.31
CA LEU A 805 -17.46 -6.35 45.26
C LEU A 805 -17.57 -7.88 45.06
N ASP A 806 -17.40 -8.36 43.82
CA ASP A 806 -17.11 -9.77 43.57
C ASP A 806 -15.73 -10.17 44.16
N MET A 807 -15.77 -11.08 45.14
CA MET A 807 -14.62 -11.71 45.78
C MET A 807 -13.62 -12.37 44.80
N ALA A 808 -14.03 -12.66 43.56
CA ALA A 808 -13.13 -13.14 42.50
C ALA A 808 -12.06 -12.11 42.10
N LEU A 809 -12.32 -10.80 42.27
CA LEU A 809 -11.37 -9.72 41.96
C LEU A 809 -10.21 -9.63 42.99
N LEU A 810 -10.46 -10.05 44.23
CA LEU A 810 -9.51 -10.00 45.35
C LEU A 810 -8.56 -11.21 45.42
N ARG A 811 -8.59 -12.09 44.40
CA ARG A 811 -7.71 -13.27 44.33
C ARG A 811 -6.35 -12.87 43.77
N GLY A 812 -5.28 -13.43 44.33
CA GLY A 812 -3.90 -13.14 43.92
C GLY A 812 -3.66 -13.36 42.43
N GLY A 813 -2.92 -12.44 41.79
CA GLY A 813 -2.80 -12.30 40.34
C GLY A 813 -3.69 -11.20 39.75
N ARG A 814 -4.63 -10.64 40.52
CA ARG A 814 -5.58 -9.59 40.12
C ARG A 814 -5.34 -8.32 40.94
N PHE A 815 -6.17 -7.99 41.93
CA PHE A 815 -5.86 -6.92 42.89
C PHE A 815 -4.96 -7.45 44.00
N ASP A 816 -3.66 -7.55 43.69
CA ASP A 816 -2.61 -8.03 44.62
C ASP A 816 -2.41 -7.12 45.85
N ARG A 817 -2.87 -5.87 45.77
CA ARG A 817 -2.80 -4.88 46.85
C ARG A 817 -4.14 -4.17 47.05
N ILE A 818 -4.57 -4.13 48.30
CA ILE A 818 -5.69 -3.29 48.76
C ILE A 818 -5.06 -2.20 49.64
N ILE A 819 -5.35 -0.93 49.35
CA ILE A 819 -4.85 0.22 50.10
C ILE A 819 -6.05 0.97 50.68
N GLU A 820 -6.12 1.05 52.02
CA GLU A 820 -7.12 1.84 52.73
C GLU A 820 -6.69 3.32 52.71
N ILE A 821 -7.61 4.21 52.30
CA ILE A 821 -7.46 5.65 52.45
C ILE A 821 -8.26 6.08 53.70
N PRO A 822 -7.60 6.30 54.85
CA PRO A 822 -8.28 6.69 56.08
C PRO A 822 -8.82 8.13 55.99
N PRO A 823 -9.78 8.50 56.87
CA PRO A 823 -10.25 9.88 56.98
C PRO A 823 -9.13 10.85 57.39
N PRO A 824 -9.16 12.13 56.97
CA PRO A 824 -8.06 13.06 57.20
C PRO A 824 -7.96 13.51 58.67
N GLU A 825 -6.82 13.21 59.28
CA GLU A 825 -6.39 13.75 60.57
C GLU A 825 -6.27 15.29 60.54
N GLU A 826 -6.27 15.95 61.71
CA GLU A 826 -6.15 17.40 61.86
C GLU A 826 -5.00 18.02 61.03
N LYS A 827 -3.81 17.42 61.07
CA LYS A 827 -2.65 17.85 60.26
C LYS A 827 -2.90 17.75 58.75
N THR A 828 -3.56 16.67 58.32
CA THR A 828 -3.96 16.46 56.93
C THR A 828 -5.02 17.49 56.51
N ARG A 829 -6.00 17.79 57.37
CA ARG A 829 -7.01 18.84 57.13
C ARG A 829 -6.37 20.22 56.98
N LEU A 830 -5.41 20.56 57.84
CA LEU A 830 -4.62 21.79 57.77
C LEU A 830 -3.91 21.94 56.41
N GLU A 831 -3.29 20.87 55.90
CA GLU A 831 -2.66 20.87 54.57
C GLU A 831 -3.68 21.01 53.43
N ILE A 832 -4.81 20.29 53.49
CA ILE A 832 -5.89 20.38 52.49
C ILE A 832 -6.42 21.82 52.44
N PHE A 833 -6.72 22.44 53.59
CA PHE A 833 -7.12 23.86 53.66
C PHE A 833 -6.06 24.78 53.02
N ARG A 834 -4.77 24.58 53.33
CA ARG A 834 -3.66 25.35 52.74
C ARG A 834 -3.49 25.10 51.24
N ILE A 835 -3.93 23.97 50.69
CA ILE A 835 -3.88 23.65 49.25
C ILE A 835 -5.03 24.34 48.50
N HIS A 836 -6.29 24.14 48.92
CA HIS A 836 -7.45 24.70 48.21
C HIS A 836 -7.54 26.23 48.32
N SER A 837 -6.91 26.84 49.32
CA SER A 837 -6.84 28.30 49.48
C SER A 837 -5.68 28.99 48.73
N ARG A 838 -4.74 28.26 48.10
CA ARG A 838 -3.57 28.83 47.39
C ARG A 838 -3.93 29.89 46.33
N SER A 839 -5.11 29.77 45.73
CA SER A 839 -5.62 30.65 44.66
C SER A 839 -6.64 31.69 45.15
N MET A 840 -6.94 31.74 46.46
CA MET A 840 -7.90 32.67 47.04
C MET A 840 -7.16 33.88 47.64
N PRO A 841 -7.67 35.12 47.46
CA PRO A 841 -7.15 36.25 48.20
C PRO A 841 -7.67 36.19 49.64
N LEU A 842 -6.78 36.00 50.60
CA LEU A 842 -7.11 35.78 52.01
C LEU A 842 -6.90 37.04 52.84
N GLY A 843 -7.90 37.40 53.65
CA GLY A 843 -7.81 38.51 54.58
C GLY A 843 -6.85 38.25 55.73
N ARG A 844 -6.18 39.31 56.20
CA ARG A 844 -5.25 39.24 57.34
C ARG A 844 -5.99 38.81 58.62
N GLY A 845 -5.60 37.68 59.19
CA GLY A 845 -6.18 37.13 60.44
C GLY A 845 -6.89 35.78 60.29
N LEU A 846 -6.82 35.12 59.13
CA LEU A 846 -7.35 33.77 58.95
C LEU A 846 -6.36 32.70 59.44
N ASP A 847 -6.71 32.00 60.53
CA ASP A 847 -5.94 30.85 61.04
C ASP A 847 -6.52 29.51 60.54
N PHE A 848 -5.73 28.78 59.77
CA PHE A 848 -6.08 27.45 59.30
C PHE A 848 -5.99 26.36 60.38
N GLU A 849 -5.24 26.59 61.46
CA GLU A 849 -5.10 25.62 62.57
C GLU A 849 -6.35 25.63 63.46
N GLU A 850 -6.98 26.79 63.67
CA GLU A 850 -8.34 26.89 64.22
C GLU A 850 -9.39 26.18 63.33
N LEU A 851 -9.34 26.38 62.00
CA LEU A 851 -10.26 25.73 61.06
C LEU A 851 -10.10 24.19 61.03
N ALA A 852 -8.87 23.67 61.05
CA ALA A 852 -8.58 22.24 61.07
C ALA A 852 -9.09 21.54 62.35
N ARG A 853 -9.07 22.25 63.49
CA ARG A 853 -9.65 21.80 64.77
C ARG A 853 -11.17 21.84 64.78
N LYS A 854 -11.79 22.87 64.19
CA LYS A 854 -13.26 23.01 64.06
C LYS A 854 -13.89 21.98 63.09
N THR A 855 -13.13 21.41 62.16
CA THR A 855 -13.63 20.54 61.07
C THR A 855 -13.40 19.04 61.29
N ASP A 856 -13.60 18.54 62.52
CA ASP A 856 -13.54 17.09 62.72
C ASP A 856 -14.72 16.37 62.04
N GLY A 857 -14.44 15.22 61.44
CA GLY A 857 -15.41 14.49 60.60
C GLY A 857 -15.64 15.06 59.20
N TYR A 858 -14.83 16.02 58.73
CA TYR A 858 -14.85 16.50 57.34
C TYR A 858 -13.92 15.65 56.45
N THR A 859 -14.36 15.36 55.22
CA THR A 859 -13.56 14.79 54.13
C THR A 859 -12.81 15.89 53.36
N GLY A 860 -11.92 15.52 52.44
CA GLY A 860 -11.26 16.48 51.55
C GLY A 860 -12.25 17.27 50.68
N ALA A 861 -13.28 16.60 50.16
CA ALA A 861 -14.35 17.24 49.41
C ALA A 861 -15.23 18.17 50.28
N ASP A 862 -15.46 17.85 51.55
CA ASP A 862 -16.18 18.76 52.45
C ASP A 862 -15.35 20.04 52.74
N ILE A 863 -14.03 19.92 52.85
CA ILE A 863 -13.10 21.05 53.01
C ILE A 863 -13.04 21.90 51.73
N GLU A 864 -12.95 21.27 50.55
CA GLU A 864 -13.03 21.95 49.25
C GLU A 864 -14.35 22.73 49.12
N ASN A 865 -15.48 22.10 49.45
CA ASN A 865 -16.80 22.73 49.46
C ASN A 865 -16.88 23.87 50.49
N THR A 866 -16.23 23.75 51.66
CA THR A 866 -16.18 24.82 52.66
C THR A 866 -15.40 26.04 52.14
N CYS A 867 -14.25 25.82 51.48
CA CYS A 867 -13.49 26.89 50.84
C CYS A 867 -14.27 27.55 49.68
N ARG A 868 -14.97 26.73 48.89
CA ARG A 868 -15.84 27.18 47.80
C ARG A 868 -17.00 28.05 48.31
N GLU A 869 -17.72 27.59 49.33
CA GLU A 869 -18.83 28.38 49.89
C GLU A 869 -18.35 29.63 50.61
N ALA A 870 -17.18 29.62 51.27
CA ALA A 870 -16.59 30.86 51.82
C ALA A 870 -16.31 31.89 50.71
N GLY A 871 -15.83 31.45 49.55
CA GLY A 871 -15.72 32.28 48.35
C GLY A 871 -17.08 32.76 47.82
N MET A 872 -18.11 31.91 47.83
CA MET A 872 -19.47 32.31 47.43
C MET A 872 -20.10 33.31 48.41
N VAL A 873 -19.88 33.19 49.72
CA VAL A 873 -20.32 34.15 50.74
C VAL A 873 -19.63 35.50 50.54
N ALA A 874 -18.32 35.50 50.31
CA ALA A 874 -17.57 36.71 49.96
C ALA A 874 -18.11 37.39 48.68
N ILE A 875 -18.50 36.62 47.66
CA ILE A 875 -19.13 37.16 46.43
C ILE A 875 -20.56 37.68 46.70
N ARG A 876 -21.36 36.99 47.55
CA ARG A 876 -22.71 37.46 47.96
C ARG A 876 -22.65 38.81 48.70
N ARG A 877 -21.53 39.11 49.37
CA ARG A 877 -21.24 40.42 50.00
C ARG A 877 -20.98 41.55 49.01
N GLY A 878 -20.64 41.28 47.75
CA GLY A 878 -20.45 42.30 46.71
C GLY A 878 -19.50 41.89 45.59
N VAL A 879 -19.68 42.50 44.41
CA VAL A 879 -18.88 42.17 43.20
C VAL A 879 -17.43 42.64 43.31
N ASP A 880 -17.16 43.73 44.03
CA ASP A 880 -15.81 44.31 44.24
C ASP A 880 -15.07 43.74 45.48
N VAL A 881 -15.50 42.61 46.04
CA VAL A 881 -14.87 42.03 47.25
C VAL A 881 -13.48 41.46 46.92
N LYS A 882 -12.45 42.04 47.55
CA LYS A 882 -11.03 41.76 47.24
C LYS A 882 -10.40 40.64 48.06
N GLU A 883 -10.95 40.29 49.22
CA GLU A 883 -10.38 39.33 50.18
C GLU A 883 -11.50 38.53 50.87
N VAL A 884 -11.28 37.22 51.04
CA VAL A 884 -12.14 36.33 51.85
C VAL A 884 -11.72 36.42 53.31
N THR A 885 -12.67 36.60 54.21
CA THR A 885 -12.45 36.88 55.64
C THR A 885 -12.89 35.72 56.53
N LYS A 886 -12.49 35.73 57.82
CA LYS A 886 -12.85 34.67 58.78
C LYS A 886 -14.37 34.47 58.91
N ALA A 887 -15.15 35.54 58.86
CA ALA A 887 -16.61 35.48 58.94
C ALA A 887 -17.23 34.68 57.79
N ASP A 888 -16.69 34.79 56.56
CA ASP A 888 -17.20 34.08 55.39
C ASP A 888 -16.97 32.56 55.50
N PHE A 889 -15.86 32.15 56.15
CA PHE A 889 -15.59 30.75 56.49
C PHE A 889 -16.46 30.25 57.64
N GLU A 890 -16.79 31.08 58.64
CA GLU A 890 -17.68 30.68 59.73
C GLU A 890 -19.15 30.56 59.26
N GLU A 891 -19.59 31.37 58.30
CA GLU A 891 -20.87 31.17 57.60
C GLU A 891 -20.84 29.87 56.77
N ALA A 892 -19.79 29.63 55.98
CA ALA A 892 -19.65 28.40 55.18
C ALA A 892 -19.66 27.11 56.04
N LEU A 893 -19.04 27.13 57.22
CA LEU A 893 -19.08 26.03 58.20
C LEU A 893 -20.45 25.79 58.83
N SER A 894 -21.39 26.73 58.73
CA SER A 894 -22.80 26.52 59.14
C SER A 894 -23.63 25.81 58.07
N VAL A 895 -23.22 25.95 56.79
CA VAL A 895 -23.91 25.40 55.61
C VAL A 895 -23.39 23.99 55.29
N VAL A 896 -22.07 23.80 55.24
CA VAL A 896 -21.43 22.50 55.00
C VAL A 896 -21.45 21.67 56.28
N LYS A 897 -21.82 20.38 56.17
CA LYS A 897 -21.89 19.45 57.30
C LYS A 897 -20.86 18.32 57.14
N PRO A 898 -20.31 17.76 58.26
CA PRO A 898 -19.35 16.67 58.20
C PRO A 898 -19.97 15.40 57.60
N SER A 899 -19.34 14.85 56.55
CA SER A 899 -19.82 13.64 55.87
C SER A 899 -19.41 12.31 56.55
N ILE A 900 -18.59 12.35 57.61
CA ILE A 900 -18.00 11.14 58.21
C ILE A 900 -18.72 10.68 59.48
N THR A 901 -19.42 9.55 59.39
CA THR A 901 -20.02 8.87 60.56
C THR A 901 -19.08 7.79 61.11
N LYS A 902 -18.86 7.76 62.44
CA LYS A 902 -17.95 6.80 63.11
C LYS A 902 -18.20 5.33 62.72
N ALA A 903 -19.47 4.91 62.69
CA ALA A 903 -19.87 3.55 62.31
C ALA A 903 -19.44 3.14 60.88
N TYR A 904 -19.24 4.09 59.96
CA TYR A 904 -18.76 3.82 58.60
C TYR A 904 -17.24 3.61 58.58
N VAL A 905 -16.49 4.37 59.39
CA VAL A 905 -15.04 4.20 59.57
C VAL A 905 -14.72 2.81 60.14
N ASP A 906 -15.49 2.36 61.13
CA ASP A 906 -15.31 1.03 61.73
C ASP A 906 -15.67 -0.11 60.75
N LYS A 907 -16.61 0.12 59.83
CA LYS A 907 -16.93 -0.83 58.76
C LYS A 907 -15.77 -1.03 57.78
N ILE A 908 -15.13 0.06 57.34
CA ILE A 908 -13.98 0.00 56.42
C ILE A 908 -12.79 -0.71 57.08
N LYS A 909 -12.47 -0.36 58.34
CA LYS A 909 -11.36 -0.96 59.11
C LYS A 909 -11.52 -2.48 59.33
N LYS A 910 -12.75 -2.98 59.43
CA LYS A 910 -13.01 -4.43 59.50
C LYS A 910 -12.78 -5.13 58.16
N PHE A 911 -13.13 -4.49 57.04
CA PHE A 911 -12.89 -5.02 55.71
C PHE A 911 -11.38 -5.17 55.44
N ALA A 912 -10.60 -4.11 55.71
CA ALA A 912 -9.15 -4.11 55.51
C ALA A 912 -8.40 -5.17 56.33
N LYS A 913 -8.95 -5.60 57.48
CA LYS A 913 -8.40 -6.67 58.32
C LYS A 913 -8.70 -8.10 57.84
N GLY A 914 -9.48 -8.27 56.77
CA GLY A 914 -9.78 -9.60 56.23
C GLY A 914 -10.85 -10.39 56.99
N GLU A 915 -11.65 -9.75 57.85
CA GLU A 915 -12.78 -10.38 58.60
C GLU A 915 -13.99 -10.74 57.69
N ILE A 916 -13.74 -11.02 56.41
CA ILE A 916 -14.74 -11.04 55.32
C ILE A 916 -15.83 -12.09 55.55
N ASN A 917 -15.48 -13.26 56.11
CA ASN A 917 -16.44 -14.31 56.45
C ASN A 917 -17.43 -13.94 57.58
N SER A 918 -17.25 -12.79 58.24
CA SER A 918 -18.19 -12.23 59.23
C SER A 918 -19.00 -11.03 58.71
N MET A 919 -18.78 -10.59 57.47
CA MET A 919 -19.61 -9.57 56.81
C MET A 919 -20.69 -10.16 55.89
N TYR A 920 -20.50 -11.39 55.42
CA TYR A 920 -21.46 -12.14 54.58
C TYR A 920 -22.27 -13.18 55.39
N ARG A 921 -22.52 -12.92 56.68
CA ARG A 921 -23.33 -13.72 57.60
C ARG A 921 -24.29 -12.83 58.37
#